data_AF-A0A2N1M867-F1
#
_entry.id   AF-A0A2N1M867-F1
#
_cell.length_a   1.000
_cell.length_b   1.000
_cell.length_c   1.000
_cell.angle_alpha   90.00
_cell.angle_beta   90.00
_cell.angle_gamma   90.00
#
_symmetry.space_group_name_H-M   'P 1'
#
loop_
_entity.id
_entity.type
_entity.pdbx_description
1 polymer ?
#
loop_
_entity_poly.entity_id
_entity_poly.type
_entity_poly.pdbx_seq_one_letter_code
_entity_poly.pdbx_strand_id
1 'polypeptide(L)'
;MYGHLVPRKILIGGKLFIDGLESVNSTQIDIFNSYLTRIHDSAKHKKEIQLNDSSALNFCPKIITTDGINLDTHEKLTDWMNNLYQDDTGEIISYNNLVPISQLKFDTKPFIDEKQPGVANFKEKLTLENWAQNSKYVRLVREFQLLKGLIIDQNFKLKTCGENAIDLINLPKVDSNDSNDKFHLEIVKPKSILEEILIDNNIFPTENNEDISSFPFLKVLADNLSYEDKAYFLVKCERYNITLNRNNINPSEKFKEDIDKALGDMKPLISLQKVFDKYGHFIPLNILLGKSLKNIIENLSNISEKIDLALPVFESLKLHLEAYNIKVLLTQKGDVIEENGLSEWIQNTKHDLEVIELNNIIPLYNILEVEQTRRIDTILNKQDKSRIIMTGTVDLKDSDITKQIIVSVKPSLDNKNYEAFGSIVSKNNSKLDDIFVTFGSYENNEFSATIETSKNTNISIEECYIIWMIIGNPSELSVFCPNNREVQVDYFKESITLQRNDSSYSIKTSRQLSQGSEISINCFKPINVKLTGWSKNGIQLNISDPNINSNYTQTDSDNINIDIAVCVSNSNHENSKVNINGNKYSMGCILTENNFLESMSNIQKYINNKYPTKKEREKERRLIINKKNLEGHFDLSDFINLEKIDCSENQITSLDISKNKLLTDINCSNNKLTSLDLRNCLNIKSVTANCNQLNELKLLDLNNEKLEYLNLLDNSFSQNLNCFGHLVNLKELLIGNIDGDRIQQGKYNQFYGSLEPLESLIKLESLSIGNSDIDSGLEFLSDSIKNFRCLADRRPEAKVKIIYEQLEVYTLGPIDASQALQDQITQIEKELSLDTQFIELIEEENNLNTEKENLIENNIQIKEEIKRLKQKVEKLSDELEEKEIAYQQTKQQLEEKMELLNSLTIEQYMKKEGLGKEIDVLKDELEKKKNIIEQLEMQLKKINSELKIKEDESKTLESKLHREIFLEDKYR
;
A
#
# COMPACT_ATOMS: atom_id res chain seq x y z
N MET A 1 7.21 46.37 26.72
CA MET A 1 6.97 44.92 26.75
C MET A 1 7.50 44.36 25.44
N TYR A 2 8.58 43.57 25.51
CA TYR A 2 9.36 43.15 24.35
C TYR A 2 8.58 42.14 23.49
N GLY A 3 8.47 42.39 22.19
CA GLY A 3 7.76 41.52 21.25
C GLY A 3 8.39 40.13 21.15
N HIS A 4 7.57 39.09 21.02
CA HIS A 4 8.00 37.68 21.08
C HIS A 4 8.79 37.18 19.83
N LEU A 5 8.92 38.02 18.80
CA LEU A 5 9.44 37.64 17.49
C LEU A 5 10.52 38.64 17.04
N VAL A 6 11.57 38.13 16.42
CA VAL A 6 12.66 38.91 15.79
C VAL A 6 12.71 38.61 14.29
N PRO A 7 12.72 39.63 13.42
CA PRO A 7 12.84 39.45 11.98
C PRO A 7 14.28 39.06 11.60
N ARG A 8 14.45 37.94 10.88
CA ARG A 8 15.77 37.58 10.30
C ARG A 8 16.10 38.35 9.02
N LYS A 9 15.09 38.93 8.36
CA LYS A 9 15.27 39.80 7.19
C LYS A 9 14.43 41.06 7.34
N ILE A 10 15.01 42.21 7.01
CA ILE A 10 14.33 43.51 7.04
C ILE A 10 14.46 44.13 5.66
N LEU A 11 13.33 44.52 5.07
CA LEU A 11 13.32 45.23 3.79
C LEU A 11 13.28 46.74 4.06
N ILE A 12 14.25 47.47 3.50
CA ILE A 12 14.34 48.93 3.63
C ILE A 12 13.94 49.57 2.29
N GLY A 13 13.27 50.72 2.27
CA GLY A 13 12.83 51.42 1.07
C GLY A 13 11.70 52.42 1.35
N GLY A 14 10.96 52.85 0.33
CA GLY A 14 9.80 53.73 0.47
C GLY A 14 8.49 53.06 0.05
N LYS A 15 7.39 53.28 0.80
CA LYS A 15 6.07 52.74 0.47
C LYS A 15 5.11 53.87 0.07
N LEU A 16 4.46 53.70 -1.08
CA LEU A 16 3.48 54.64 -1.61
C LEU A 16 2.09 53.99 -1.60
N PHE A 17 1.10 54.75 -1.18
CA PHE A 17 -0.31 54.44 -1.25
C PHE A 17 -0.93 55.22 -2.39
N ILE A 18 -1.61 54.52 -3.29
CA ILE A 18 -2.25 55.12 -4.44
C ILE A 18 -3.76 55.02 -4.22
N ASP A 19 -4.41 56.16 -3.99
CA ASP A 19 -5.83 56.26 -3.66
C ASP A 19 -6.63 56.83 -4.84
N GLY A 20 -7.76 56.21 -5.18
CA GLY A 20 -8.63 56.62 -6.29
C GLY A 20 -8.39 55.93 -7.65
N LEU A 21 -7.72 54.77 -7.67
CA LEU A 21 -7.54 53.96 -8.91
C LEU A 21 -8.86 53.40 -9.48
N GLU A 22 -9.93 53.35 -8.67
CA GLU A 22 -11.22 52.77 -9.04
C GLU A 22 -12.00 53.58 -10.09
N SER A 23 -11.66 54.87 -10.27
CA SER A 23 -12.39 55.81 -11.15
C SER A 23 -11.68 56.16 -12.46
N VAL A 24 -10.58 55.48 -12.81
CA VAL A 24 -9.67 55.87 -13.90
C VAL A 24 -9.68 54.83 -15.03
N ASN A 25 -9.67 55.26 -16.30
CA ASN A 25 -9.74 54.35 -17.45
C ASN A 25 -8.35 53.75 -17.82
N SER A 26 -8.33 52.68 -18.62
CA SER A 26 -7.10 51.95 -18.94
C SER A 26 -6.03 52.80 -19.62
N THR A 27 -6.42 53.72 -20.50
CA THR A 27 -5.48 54.62 -21.19
C THR A 27 -4.80 55.59 -20.22
N GLN A 28 -5.54 56.10 -19.23
CA GLN A 28 -5.00 56.96 -18.18
C GLN A 28 -4.06 56.19 -17.25
N ILE A 29 -4.37 54.93 -16.92
CA ILE A 29 -3.49 54.06 -16.14
C ILE A 29 -2.18 53.76 -16.89
N ASP A 30 -2.24 53.51 -18.20
CA ASP A 30 -1.05 53.26 -19.03
C ASP A 30 -0.14 54.50 -19.10
N ILE A 31 -0.73 55.69 -19.25
CA ILE A 31 0.01 56.96 -19.21
C ILE A 31 0.67 57.16 -17.85
N PHE A 32 -0.04 56.87 -16.76
CA PHE A 32 0.46 56.97 -15.39
C PHE A 32 1.63 56.01 -15.12
N ASN A 33 1.52 54.75 -15.55
CA ASN A 33 2.57 53.75 -15.41
C ASN A 33 3.84 54.12 -16.21
N SER A 34 3.66 54.58 -17.45
CA SER A 34 4.75 55.08 -18.30
C SER A 34 5.49 56.26 -17.64
N TYR A 35 4.73 57.16 -17.02
CA TYR A 35 5.26 58.31 -16.30
C TYR A 35 6.04 57.90 -15.03
N LEU A 36 5.51 57.01 -14.19
CA LEU A 36 6.20 56.49 -13.01
C LEU A 36 7.51 55.77 -13.37
N THR A 37 7.49 55.00 -14.46
CA THR A 37 8.67 54.28 -14.97
C THR A 37 9.81 55.24 -15.32
N ARG A 38 9.49 56.35 -16.00
CA ARG A 38 10.49 57.35 -16.41
C ARG A 38 11.11 58.09 -15.22
N ILE A 39 10.33 58.41 -14.19
CA ILE A 39 10.84 59.06 -12.97
C ILE A 39 11.76 58.10 -12.20
N HIS A 40 11.35 56.84 -12.04
CA HIS A 40 12.18 55.80 -11.42
C HIS A 40 13.54 55.64 -12.12
N ASP A 41 13.54 55.54 -13.46
CA ASP A 41 14.77 55.34 -14.23
C ASP A 41 15.70 56.55 -14.18
N SER A 42 15.13 57.77 -14.14
CA SER A 42 15.89 59.00 -13.94
C SER A 42 16.57 59.03 -12.57
N ALA A 43 15.81 58.76 -11.51
CA ALA A 43 16.28 58.80 -10.12
C ALA A 43 17.37 57.73 -9.85
N LYS A 44 17.18 56.52 -10.38
CA LYS A 44 18.10 55.38 -10.21
C LYS A 44 19.43 55.55 -10.95
N HIS A 45 19.41 56.16 -12.14
CA HIS A 45 20.58 56.25 -13.02
C HIS A 45 21.26 57.63 -13.08
N LYS A 46 20.83 58.60 -12.25
CA LYS A 46 21.36 59.98 -12.24
C LYS A 46 21.37 60.62 -13.65
N LYS A 47 20.31 60.42 -14.44
CA LYS A 47 20.15 61.08 -15.74
C LYS A 47 19.18 62.25 -15.61
N GLU A 48 19.61 63.46 -15.96
CA GLU A 48 18.70 64.58 -16.19
C GLU A 48 17.79 64.25 -17.38
N ILE A 49 16.49 64.10 -17.12
CA ILE A 49 15.48 64.04 -18.17
C ILE A 49 14.78 65.40 -18.17
N GLN A 50 14.83 66.14 -19.28
CA GLN A 50 13.95 67.30 -19.48
C GLN A 50 12.52 66.79 -19.69
N LEU A 51 11.71 66.79 -18.63
CA LEU A 51 10.28 66.47 -18.68
C LEU A 51 9.48 67.77 -18.69
N ASN A 52 8.97 68.14 -19.87
CA ASN A 52 8.08 69.30 -20.01
C ASN A 52 6.59 68.97 -19.84
N ASP A 53 6.20 67.74 -19.47
CA ASP A 53 4.79 67.36 -19.34
C ASP A 53 4.37 67.26 -17.87
N SER A 54 4.05 68.42 -17.29
CA SER A 54 3.39 68.56 -15.97
C SER A 54 1.93 68.10 -15.95
N SER A 55 1.39 67.64 -17.09
CA SER A 55 -0.02 67.32 -17.29
C SER A 55 -0.42 65.90 -16.87
N ALA A 56 0.53 64.97 -16.68
CA ALA A 56 0.24 63.57 -16.37
C ALA A 56 -0.36 63.34 -14.97
N LEU A 57 0.00 64.15 -13.97
CA LEU A 57 -0.53 64.02 -12.59
C LEU A 57 -1.94 64.61 -12.41
N ASN A 58 -2.40 65.49 -13.31
CA ASN A 58 -3.72 66.11 -13.22
C ASN A 58 -4.88 65.13 -13.48
N PHE A 59 -4.59 63.93 -13.99
CA PHE A 59 -5.58 62.89 -14.32
C PHE A 59 -5.44 61.62 -13.46
N CYS A 60 -4.53 61.61 -12.48
CA CYS A 60 -4.08 60.39 -11.80
C CYS A 60 -4.38 60.38 -10.29
N PRO A 61 -4.49 59.18 -9.68
CA PRO A 61 -4.84 58.98 -8.26
C PRO A 61 -3.89 59.70 -7.29
N LYS A 62 -4.39 60.03 -6.08
CA LYS A 62 -3.56 60.64 -5.03
C LYS A 62 -2.49 59.66 -4.59
N ILE A 63 -1.23 60.10 -4.64
CA ILE A 63 -0.09 59.31 -4.18
C ILE A 63 0.28 59.83 -2.79
N ILE A 64 0.24 58.96 -1.79
CA ILE A 64 0.50 59.31 -0.39
C ILE A 64 1.62 58.42 0.15
N THR A 65 2.57 58.99 0.88
CA THR A 65 3.62 58.24 1.58
C THR A 65 3.11 57.57 2.86
N THR A 66 3.94 56.75 3.49
CA THR A 66 3.65 56.07 4.77
C THR A 66 3.34 57.01 5.94
N ASP A 67 3.94 58.19 5.95
CA ASP A 67 3.72 59.26 6.93
C ASP A 67 2.59 60.23 6.53
N GLY A 68 1.87 59.95 5.43
CA GLY A 68 0.69 60.71 5.03
C GLY A 68 0.97 61.92 4.14
N ILE A 69 2.19 62.08 3.61
CA ILE A 69 2.54 63.18 2.70
C ILE A 69 1.95 62.90 1.32
N ASN A 70 1.16 63.85 0.82
CA ASN A 70 0.59 63.79 -0.52
C ASN A 70 1.62 64.27 -1.57
N LEU A 71 2.01 63.38 -2.48
CA LEU A 71 2.92 63.59 -3.60
C LEU A 71 2.11 63.98 -4.85
N ASP A 72 1.38 65.09 -4.75
CA ASP A 72 0.44 65.58 -5.76
C ASP A 72 1.07 66.36 -6.92
N THR A 73 2.40 66.56 -6.91
CA THR A 73 3.12 67.26 -7.99
C THR A 73 4.30 66.46 -8.51
N HIS A 74 4.68 66.71 -9.76
CA HIS A 74 5.82 66.05 -10.42
C HIS A 74 7.10 66.23 -9.60
N GLU A 75 7.34 67.46 -9.14
CA GLU A 75 8.49 67.82 -8.31
C GLU A 75 8.50 67.03 -7.00
N LYS A 76 7.39 67.00 -6.25
CA LYS A 76 7.32 66.26 -4.97
C LYS A 76 7.59 64.77 -5.14
N LEU A 77 7.03 64.15 -6.18
CA LEU A 77 7.23 62.72 -6.46
C LEU A 77 8.67 62.41 -6.90
N THR A 78 9.24 63.31 -7.71
CA THR A 78 10.62 63.19 -8.22
C THR A 78 11.62 63.39 -7.09
N ASP A 79 11.42 64.40 -6.24
CA ASP A 79 12.23 64.66 -5.07
C ASP A 79 12.18 63.50 -4.08
N TRP A 80 10.98 62.94 -3.84
CA TRP A 80 10.84 61.76 -2.98
C TRP A 80 11.57 60.54 -3.55
N MET A 81 11.46 60.26 -4.85
CA MET A 81 12.19 59.16 -5.50
C MET A 81 13.71 59.40 -5.52
N ASN A 82 14.16 60.63 -5.74
CA ASN A 82 15.58 61.00 -5.68
C ASN A 82 16.12 60.82 -4.26
N ASN A 83 15.42 61.29 -3.23
CA ASN A 83 15.83 61.13 -1.84
C ASN A 83 15.94 59.65 -1.43
N LEU A 84 15.04 58.79 -1.94
CA LEU A 84 15.05 57.36 -1.69
C LEU A 84 16.33 56.69 -2.24
N TYR A 85 16.73 57.02 -3.48
CA TYR A 85 17.87 56.37 -4.15
C TYR A 85 19.22 57.09 -3.95
N GLN A 86 19.22 58.40 -3.68
CA GLN A 86 20.42 59.23 -3.69
C GLN A 86 20.86 59.70 -2.28
N ASP A 87 19.94 59.89 -1.33
CA ASP A 87 20.23 60.51 -0.02
C ASP A 87 20.05 59.58 1.20
N ASP A 88 19.96 58.26 0.98
CA ASP A 88 19.94 57.23 2.05
C ASP A 88 18.82 57.34 3.10
N THR A 89 17.65 57.83 2.69
CA THR A 89 16.48 58.06 3.57
C THR A 89 15.46 56.90 3.63
N GLY A 90 15.86 55.66 3.33
CA GLY A 90 14.93 54.52 3.26
C GLY A 90 14.32 54.13 4.61
N GLU A 91 12.99 53.91 4.66
CA GLU A 91 12.25 53.41 5.81
C GLU A 91 12.17 51.88 5.83
N ILE A 92 11.87 51.24 6.97
CA ILE A 92 11.62 49.79 7.00
C ILE A 92 10.21 49.51 6.46
N ILE A 93 10.10 48.74 5.38
CA ILE A 93 8.82 48.47 4.70
C ILE A 93 8.20 47.14 5.13
N SER A 94 9.01 46.15 5.48
CA SER A 94 8.51 44.86 5.97
C SER A 94 9.52 44.10 6.83
N TYR A 95 8.97 43.30 7.74
CA TYR A 95 9.69 42.40 8.63
C TYR A 95 9.44 40.96 8.18
N ASN A 96 10.45 40.35 7.58
CA ASN A 96 10.33 39.02 6.98
C ASN A 96 11.05 37.98 7.83
N ASN A 97 10.55 36.74 7.78
CA ASN A 97 11.15 35.58 8.44
C ASN A 97 11.25 35.78 9.97
N LEU A 98 10.10 36.07 10.59
CA LEU A 98 9.94 36.30 12.02
C LEU A 98 10.17 34.99 12.79
N VAL A 99 11.17 34.98 13.67
CA VAL A 99 11.47 33.83 14.53
C VAL A 99 11.25 34.18 15.99
N PRO A 100 10.83 33.22 16.83
CA PRO A 100 10.80 33.42 18.28
C PRO A 100 12.19 33.81 18.80
N ILE A 101 12.24 34.72 19.78
CA ILE A 101 13.51 35.14 20.41
C ILE A 101 14.34 33.94 20.91
N SER A 102 13.67 32.84 21.29
CA SER A 102 14.31 31.58 21.73
C SER A 102 15.14 30.88 20.65
N GLN A 103 15.02 31.25 19.38
CA GLN A 103 15.73 30.65 18.24
C GLN A 103 16.92 31.50 17.74
N LEU A 104 17.30 32.56 18.45
CA LEU A 104 18.49 33.36 18.15
C LEU A 104 19.74 32.70 18.75
N LYS A 105 20.58 32.09 17.91
CA LYS A 105 21.99 31.87 18.22
C LYS A 105 22.73 33.20 17.96
N PHE A 106 23.49 33.68 18.94
CA PHE A 106 24.29 34.90 18.86
C PHE A 106 25.37 34.74 17.78
N ASP A 107 25.04 35.08 16.52
CA ASP A 107 25.95 35.60 15.47
C ASP A 107 25.28 35.59 14.09
N THR A 108 24.16 36.28 13.94
CA THR A 108 23.64 36.60 12.60
C THR A 108 23.30 38.08 12.54
N LYS A 109 24.20 38.86 11.92
CA LYS A 109 23.86 40.22 11.49
C LYS A 109 22.71 40.13 10.48
N PRO A 110 21.65 40.96 10.61
CA PRO A 110 20.60 41.02 9.61
C PRO A 110 21.20 41.47 8.27
N PHE A 111 20.94 40.70 7.21
CA PHE A 111 21.23 41.11 5.84
C PHE A 111 20.27 42.24 5.45
N ILE A 112 20.81 43.39 5.05
CA ILE A 112 20.05 44.49 4.47
C ILE A 112 19.92 44.19 2.98
N ASP A 113 18.72 43.79 2.56
CA ASP A 113 18.38 43.71 1.13
C ASP A 113 18.04 45.13 0.62
N GLU A 114 18.48 45.39 -0.61
CA GLU A 114 18.39 46.64 -1.41
C GLU A 114 17.05 47.40 -1.30
N LYS A 115 17.07 48.73 -1.48
CA LYS A 115 15.90 49.63 -1.39
C LYS A 115 14.79 49.31 -2.40
N GLN A 116 13.55 49.09 -1.95
CA GLN A 116 12.45 48.57 -2.80
C GLN A 116 11.09 49.27 -2.53
N PRO A 117 10.31 49.71 -3.53
CA PRO A 117 8.89 50.03 -3.35
C PRO A 117 7.98 48.80 -3.56
N GLY A 118 6.87 48.66 -2.80
CA GLY A 118 5.95 47.51 -2.86
C GLY A 118 4.46 47.86 -2.71
N VAL A 119 3.58 47.05 -3.32
CA VAL A 119 2.09 47.12 -3.20
C VAL A 119 1.56 45.99 -2.32
N ALA A 120 0.53 46.29 -1.53
CA ALA A 120 -0.11 45.35 -0.62
C ALA A 120 -0.77 44.19 -1.40
N ASN A 121 -0.53 42.96 -0.93
CA ASN A 121 -1.09 41.65 -1.33
C ASN A 121 -0.20 40.68 -2.14
N PHE A 122 1.13 40.87 -2.22
CA PHE A 122 2.06 39.86 -2.77
C PHE A 122 3.16 39.48 -1.76
N LYS A 123 3.48 38.17 -1.67
CA LYS A 123 4.51 37.63 -0.76
C LYS A 123 5.95 37.73 -1.32
N GLU A 124 6.15 37.93 -2.63
CA GLU A 124 7.47 38.00 -3.28
C GLU A 124 7.76 39.34 -3.99
N LYS A 125 9.05 39.59 -4.26
CA LYS A 125 9.62 40.78 -4.92
C LYS A 125 9.16 40.90 -6.38
N LEU A 126 8.55 42.03 -6.76
CA LEU A 126 8.11 42.31 -8.14
C LEU A 126 9.01 43.35 -8.81
N THR A 127 9.44 43.11 -10.05
CA THR A 127 10.05 44.14 -10.91
C THR A 127 8.98 45.13 -11.39
N LEU A 128 9.37 46.31 -11.88
CA LEU A 128 8.43 47.30 -12.42
C LEU A 128 7.67 46.77 -13.67
N GLU A 129 8.34 45.94 -14.47
CA GLU A 129 7.76 45.19 -15.59
C GLU A 129 6.73 44.16 -15.09
N ASN A 130 7.05 43.43 -14.02
CA ASN A 130 6.11 42.52 -13.37
C ASN A 130 4.92 43.29 -12.76
N TRP A 131 5.10 44.53 -12.31
CA TRP A 131 4.03 45.40 -11.82
C TRP A 131 3.05 45.82 -12.91
N ALA A 132 3.55 46.21 -14.09
CA ALA A 132 2.71 46.56 -15.23
C ALA A 132 1.93 45.35 -15.74
N GLN A 133 2.56 44.18 -15.85
CA GLN A 133 1.89 42.92 -16.19
C GLN A 133 0.89 42.48 -15.11
N ASN A 134 1.23 42.67 -13.82
CA ASN A 134 0.34 42.39 -12.69
C ASN A 134 -0.91 43.26 -12.71
N SER A 135 -0.82 44.55 -13.05
CA SER A 135 -2.00 45.42 -13.16
C SER A 135 -3.00 44.92 -14.22
N LYS A 136 -2.51 44.45 -15.38
CA LYS A 136 -3.33 43.83 -16.43
C LYS A 136 -3.95 42.54 -15.91
N TYR A 137 -3.17 41.68 -15.25
CA TYR A 137 -3.66 40.43 -14.69
C TYR A 137 -4.70 40.63 -13.58
N VAL A 138 -4.49 41.53 -12.62
CA VAL A 138 -5.43 41.84 -11.53
C VAL A 138 -6.78 42.29 -12.07
N ARG A 139 -6.79 43.07 -13.14
CA ARG A 139 -8.02 43.42 -13.86
C ARG A 139 -8.71 42.17 -14.40
N LEU A 140 -8.00 41.33 -15.16
CA LEU A 140 -8.55 40.11 -15.76
C LEU A 140 -9.05 39.11 -14.69
N VAL A 141 -8.35 38.98 -13.56
CA VAL A 141 -8.78 38.15 -12.42
C VAL A 141 -10.09 38.65 -11.82
N ARG A 142 -10.23 39.97 -11.63
CA ARG A 142 -11.48 40.56 -11.12
C ARG A 142 -12.63 40.42 -12.10
N GLU A 143 -12.36 40.66 -13.38
CA GLU A 143 -13.35 40.64 -14.45
C GLU A 143 -13.87 39.23 -14.73
N PHE A 144 -12.99 38.23 -14.78
CA PHE A 144 -13.33 36.84 -15.10
C PHE A 144 -13.39 35.89 -13.89
N GLN A 145 -13.23 36.41 -12.67
CA GLN A 145 -13.32 35.66 -11.41
C GLN A 145 -12.39 34.42 -11.35
N LEU A 146 -11.17 34.53 -11.90
CA LEU A 146 -10.26 33.41 -12.16
C LEU A 146 -9.74 32.65 -10.92
N LEU A 147 -9.97 33.18 -9.72
CA LEU A 147 -9.59 32.52 -8.45
C LEU A 147 -10.69 31.60 -7.90
N LYS A 148 -11.86 31.61 -8.53
CA LYS A 148 -13.00 30.78 -8.12
C LYS A 148 -12.98 29.47 -8.87
N GLY A 149 -13.32 28.39 -8.18
CA GLY A 149 -13.51 27.11 -8.83
C GLY A 149 -14.74 27.12 -9.74
N LEU A 150 -14.76 26.15 -10.63
CA LEU A 150 -15.82 25.94 -11.61
C LEU A 150 -16.66 24.73 -11.23
N ILE A 151 -17.96 24.82 -11.51
CA ILE A 151 -18.92 23.72 -11.33
C ILE A 151 -19.80 23.60 -12.57
N ILE A 152 -20.09 22.36 -12.97
CA ILE A 152 -21.11 22.07 -13.98
C ILE A 152 -22.41 21.79 -13.23
N ASP A 153 -23.43 22.59 -13.49
CA ASP A 153 -24.71 22.44 -12.81
C ASP A 153 -25.56 21.29 -13.40
N GLN A 154 -26.73 21.05 -12.81
CA GLN A 154 -27.66 20.01 -13.26
C GLN A 154 -28.20 20.22 -14.69
N ASN A 155 -28.08 21.44 -15.24
CA ASN A 155 -28.45 21.76 -16.61
C ASN A 155 -27.25 21.69 -17.56
N PHE A 156 -26.14 21.07 -17.12
CA PHE A 156 -24.89 20.95 -17.86
C PHE A 156 -24.25 22.29 -18.24
N LYS A 157 -24.50 23.36 -17.45
CA LYS A 157 -23.89 24.67 -17.66
C LYS A 157 -22.81 24.97 -16.64
N LEU A 158 -21.71 25.55 -17.13
CA LEU A 158 -20.59 26.02 -16.33
C LEU A 158 -20.99 27.23 -15.51
N LYS A 159 -20.69 27.17 -14.22
CA LYS A 159 -20.86 28.28 -13.28
C LYS A 159 -19.58 28.50 -12.50
N THR A 160 -19.27 29.76 -12.26
CA THR A 160 -18.26 30.17 -11.28
C THR A 160 -18.86 30.10 -9.89
N CYS A 161 -18.14 29.50 -8.94
CA CYS A 161 -18.60 29.35 -7.57
C CYS A 161 -18.62 30.68 -6.78
N GLY A 162 -19.16 30.63 -5.56
CA GLY A 162 -19.38 31.83 -4.76
C GLY A 162 -18.10 32.41 -4.15
N GLU A 163 -17.14 31.55 -3.80
CA GLU A 163 -15.94 31.90 -3.05
C GLU A 163 -14.65 31.53 -3.79
N ASN A 164 -13.55 32.19 -3.42
CA ASN A 164 -12.23 31.90 -3.99
C ASN A 164 -11.73 30.55 -3.47
N ALA A 165 -11.42 29.63 -4.39
CA ALA A 165 -10.92 28.31 -4.07
C ALA A 165 -9.38 28.30 -3.96
N ILE A 166 -8.70 29.24 -4.63
CA ILE A 166 -7.24 29.31 -4.68
C ILE A 166 -6.68 30.68 -4.30
N ASP A 167 -5.47 30.66 -3.77
CA ASP A 167 -4.56 31.78 -3.58
C ASP A 167 -3.34 31.63 -4.50
N LEU A 168 -2.80 32.74 -4.99
CA LEU A 168 -1.63 32.75 -5.86
C LEU A 168 -0.34 32.88 -5.04
N ILE A 169 0.61 31.98 -5.30
CA ILE A 169 1.97 32.06 -4.77
C ILE A 169 2.82 32.97 -5.66
N ASN A 170 2.75 32.75 -6.98
CA ASN A 170 3.56 33.41 -8.00
C ASN A 170 2.69 34.03 -9.08
N LEU A 171 3.21 35.05 -9.78
CA LEU A 171 2.52 35.64 -10.92
C LEU A 171 2.32 34.59 -12.03
N PRO A 172 1.11 34.49 -12.59
CA PRO A 172 0.89 33.71 -13.79
C PRO A 172 1.52 34.38 -14.99
N LYS A 173 1.83 33.56 -15.99
CA LYS A 173 2.28 34.06 -17.27
C LYS A 173 1.07 34.56 -18.06
N VAL A 174 1.12 35.84 -18.45
CA VAL A 174 0.10 36.46 -19.31
C VAL A 174 0.77 36.83 -20.62
N ASP A 175 0.53 36.04 -21.66
CA ASP A 175 1.00 36.34 -23.01
C ASP A 175 -0.05 37.23 -23.69
N SER A 176 0.33 38.47 -24.06
CA SER A 176 -0.49 39.39 -24.86
C SER A 176 -0.05 39.41 -26.32
N ASN A 177 -0.98 39.22 -27.24
CA ASN A 177 -0.72 39.39 -28.67
C ASN A 177 -0.76 40.89 -29.03
N ASP A 178 0.22 41.67 -28.60
CA ASP A 178 0.21 43.14 -28.78
C ASP A 178 0.40 43.63 -30.24
N SER A 179 0.65 42.72 -31.19
CA SER A 179 0.91 43.07 -32.61
C SER A 179 -0.16 42.64 -33.63
N ASN A 180 -1.13 41.79 -33.27
CA ASN A 180 -2.39 41.48 -34.00
C ASN A 180 -3.11 40.32 -33.31
N ASP A 181 -4.45 40.38 -33.21
CA ASP A 181 -5.28 39.28 -32.70
C ASP A 181 -5.07 38.02 -33.57
N LYS A 182 -4.94 36.84 -32.96
CA LYS A 182 -4.75 35.58 -33.68
C LYS A 182 -6.09 34.93 -33.95
N PHE A 183 -6.45 34.79 -35.22
CA PHE A 183 -7.68 34.13 -35.64
C PHE A 183 -7.38 32.71 -36.08
N HIS A 184 -8.12 31.75 -35.53
CA HIS A 184 -8.06 30.37 -35.95
C HIS A 184 -9.45 29.76 -35.97
N LEU A 185 -9.59 28.72 -36.79
CA LEU A 185 -10.75 27.87 -36.90
C LEU A 185 -10.41 26.52 -36.29
N GLU A 186 -11.30 25.99 -35.47
CA GLU A 186 -11.16 24.66 -34.87
C GLU A 186 -12.44 23.84 -35.10
N ILE A 187 -12.28 22.63 -35.60
CA ILE A 187 -13.35 21.66 -35.76
C ILE A 187 -13.11 20.53 -34.75
N VAL A 188 -14.02 20.38 -33.79
CA VAL A 188 -13.87 19.43 -32.68
C VAL A 188 -15.02 18.42 -32.70
N LYS A 189 -14.69 17.13 -32.67
CA LYS A 189 -15.66 16.05 -32.55
C LYS A 189 -15.52 15.40 -31.17
N PRO A 190 -16.51 15.50 -30.26
CA PRO A 190 -16.47 14.84 -28.96
C PRO A 190 -16.38 13.33 -29.13
N LYS A 191 -15.69 12.64 -28.22
CA LYS A 191 -15.59 11.16 -28.18
C LYS A 191 -16.53 10.55 -27.13
N SER A 192 -17.10 11.38 -26.25
CA SER A 192 -18.01 10.97 -25.18
C SER A 192 -19.01 12.07 -24.86
N ILE A 193 -20.11 11.70 -24.18
CA ILE A 193 -21.13 12.63 -23.69
C ILE A 193 -20.52 13.64 -22.70
N LEU A 194 -19.57 13.21 -21.88
CA LEU A 194 -18.84 14.09 -20.98
C LEU A 194 -18.04 15.14 -21.77
N GLU A 195 -17.32 14.71 -22.81
CA GLU A 195 -16.56 15.62 -23.66
C GLU A 195 -17.45 16.60 -24.44
N GLU A 196 -18.64 16.16 -24.87
CA GLU A 196 -19.65 17.05 -25.45
C GLU A 196 -20.07 18.14 -24.46
N ILE A 197 -20.43 17.76 -23.22
CA ILE A 197 -20.79 18.71 -22.15
C ILE A 197 -19.64 19.68 -21.87
N LEU A 198 -18.40 19.20 -21.86
CA LEU A 198 -17.21 20.04 -21.61
C LEU A 198 -17.00 21.05 -22.76
N ILE A 199 -17.03 20.60 -24.02
CA ILE A 199 -16.85 21.45 -25.19
C ILE A 199 -17.94 22.54 -25.24
N ASP A 200 -19.18 22.19 -24.91
CA ASP A 200 -20.28 23.15 -24.89
C ASP A 200 -20.08 24.29 -23.88
N ASN A 201 -19.27 24.03 -22.86
CA ASN A 201 -18.84 24.95 -21.82
C ASN A 201 -17.44 25.56 -22.08
N ASN A 202 -16.94 25.49 -23.32
CA ASN A 202 -15.63 25.96 -23.76
C ASN A 202 -14.45 25.27 -23.01
N ILE A 203 -14.65 24.05 -22.52
CA ILE A 203 -13.61 23.24 -21.91
C ILE A 203 -13.12 22.23 -22.95
N PHE A 204 -11.83 22.29 -23.30
CA PHE A 204 -11.25 21.41 -24.31
C PHE A 204 -10.25 20.44 -23.66
N PRO A 205 -10.56 19.13 -23.60
CA PRO A 205 -9.67 18.16 -23.01
C PRO A 205 -8.39 18.00 -23.84
N THR A 206 -7.22 18.13 -23.20
CA THR A 206 -5.94 17.75 -23.83
C THR A 206 -5.59 16.31 -23.46
N GLU A 207 -4.72 15.63 -24.22
CA GLU A 207 -4.24 14.26 -23.90
C GLU A 207 -3.60 14.15 -22.50
N ASN A 208 -3.20 15.28 -21.90
CA ASN A 208 -2.57 15.39 -20.58
C ASN A 208 -3.55 15.73 -19.45
N ASN A 209 -4.85 15.91 -19.71
CA ASN A 209 -5.80 16.22 -18.64
C ASN A 209 -5.95 15.01 -17.72
N GLU A 210 -5.79 15.23 -16.41
CA GLU A 210 -6.17 14.22 -15.41
C GLU A 210 -7.65 13.89 -15.58
N ASP A 211 -7.98 12.60 -15.57
CA ASP A 211 -9.31 12.09 -15.89
C ASP A 211 -10.39 12.79 -15.03
N ILE A 212 -11.11 13.74 -15.61
CA ILE A 212 -12.15 14.51 -14.92
C ILE A 212 -13.26 13.57 -14.39
N SER A 213 -13.46 12.41 -15.06
CA SER A 213 -14.41 11.39 -14.62
C SER A 213 -13.96 10.66 -13.34
N SER A 214 -12.68 10.76 -12.98
CA SER A 214 -12.16 10.20 -11.73
C SER A 214 -12.55 11.04 -10.49
N PHE A 215 -13.10 12.26 -10.67
CA PHE A 215 -13.42 13.14 -9.56
C PHE A 215 -14.66 12.62 -8.78
N PRO A 216 -14.50 12.23 -7.49
CA PRO A 216 -15.51 11.53 -6.70
C PRO A 216 -16.79 12.33 -6.41
N PHE A 217 -16.75 13.66 -6.49
CA PHE A 217 -17.89 14.53 -6.17
C PHE A 217 -18.57 15.13 -7.41
N LEU A 218 -18.16 14.69 -8.61
CA LEU A 218 -18.76 15.09 -9.88
C LEU A 218 -20.09 14.33 -10.09
N LYS A 219 -21.22 15.04 -10.04
CA LYS A 219 -22.54 14.46 -10.34
C LYS A 219 -22.85 14.57 -11.84
N VAL A 220 -22.19 13.79 -12.68
CA VAL A 220 -22.60 13.67 -14.09
C VAL A 220 -23.47 12.43 -14.23
N LEU A 221 -24.78 12.63 -14.42
CA LEU A 221 -25.72 11.58 -14.81
C LEU A 221 -25.49 11.22 -16.29
N ALA A 222 -24.35 10.59 -16.59
CA ALA A 222 -23.97 10.23 -17.95
C ALA A 222 -24.74 8.99 -18.46
N ASP A 223 -25.29 8.17 -17.56
CA ASP A 223 -25.77 6.82 -17.89
C ASP A 223 -27.09 6.78 -18.69
N ASN A 224 -27.77 7.91 -18.90
CA ASN A 224 -29.10 7.97 -19.54
C ASN A 224 -29.16 8.82 -20.83
N LEU A 225 -28.04 9.34 -21.34
CA LEU A 225 -28.02 10.18 -22.53
C LEU A 225 -27.56 9.37 -23.76
N SER A 226 -28.26 9.51 -24.89
CA SER A 226 -27.83 8.92 -26.16
C SER A 226 -26.82 9.83 -26.84
N TYR A 227 -25.65 9.31 -27.19
CA TYR A 227 -24.63 10.04 -27.93
C TYR A 227 -25.15 10.45 -29.32
N GLU A 228 -25.21 11.75 -29.60
CA GLU A 228 -25.56 12.30 -30.92
C GLU A 228 -24.27 12.62 -31.69
N ASP A 229 -24.15 12.15 -32.96
CA ASP A 229 -22.95 12.31 -33.79
C ASP A 229 -22.81 13.75 -34.33
N LYS A 230 -22.43 14.68 -33.45
CA LYS A 230 -22.27 16.11 -33.71
C LYS A 230 -20.80 16.53 -33.73
N ALA A 231 -20.46 17.51 -34.57
CA ALA A 231 -19.16 18.18 -34.59
C ALA A 231 -19.33 19.69 -34.32
N TYR A 232 -18.40 20.29 -33.58
CA TYR A 232 -18.40 21.70 -33.25
C TYR A 232 -17.46 22.47 -34.18
N PHE A 233 -17.99 23.49 -34.85
CA PHE A 233 -17.25 24.44 -35.67
C PHE A 233 -17.02 25.72 -34.87
N LEU A 234 -15.77 26.01 -34.54
CA LEU A 234 -15.39 27.06 -33.58
C LEU A 234 -14.46 28.06 -34.24
N VAL A 235 -14.91 29.30 -34.41
CA VAL A 235 -14.06 30.41 -34.85
C VAL A 235 -13.59 31.14 -33.60
N LYS A 236 -12.28 31.21 -33.39
CA LYS A 236 -11.68 31.79 -32.18
C LYS A 236 -10.74 32.92 -32.55
N CYS A 237 -10.84 34.01 -31.79
CA CYS A 237 -9.95 35.15 -31.84
C CYS A 237 -9.21 35.24 -30.50
N GLU A 238 -7.94 34.83 -30.45
CA GLU A 238 -7.14 34.79 -29.23
C GLU A 238 -6.40 36.11 -29.00
N ARG A 239 -6.54 36.66 -27.78
CA ARG A 239 -5.89 37.92 -27.41
C ARG A 239 -4.98 37.80 -26.20
N TYR A 240 -5.45 37.15 -25.14
CA TYR A 240 -4.65 36.87 -23.96
C TYR A 240 -4.65 35.38 -23.66
N ASN A 241 -3.47 34.84 -23.38
CA ASN A 241 -3.32 33.52 -22.82
C ASN A 241 -2.79 33.63 -21.40
N ILE A 242 -3.56 33.14 -20.43
CA ILE A 242 -3.21 33.12 -19.01
C ILE A 242 -2.85 31.69 -18.64
N THR A 243 -1.59 31.45 -18.31
CA THR A 243 -1.10 30.13 -17.90
C THR A 243 -0.71 30.15 -16.43
N LEU A 244 -1.34 29.26 -15.67
CA LEU A 244 -1.06 28.92 -14.28
C LEU A 244 -0.30 27.59 -14.26
N ASN A 245 0.73 27.51 -13.43
CA ASN A 245 1.37 26.24 -13.09
C ASN A 245 0.88 25.82 -11.70
N ARG A 246 0.80 24.51 -11.44
CA ARG A 246 0.43 23.94 -10.14
C ARG A 246 1.28 24.50 -9.00
N ASN A 247 2.55 24.80 -9.25
CA ASN A 247 3.45 25.41 -8.27
C ASN A 247 3.15 26.90 -7.99
N ASN A 248 2.26 27.53 -8.76
CA ASN A 248 1.90 28.93 -8.63
C ASN A 248 0.62 29.13 -7.82
N ILE A 249 -0.11 28.06 -7.48
CA ILE A 249 -1.40 28.12 -6.81
C ILE A 249 -1.38 27.29 -5.52
N ASN A 250 -2.09 27.78 -4.51
CA ASN A 250 -2.42 27.05 -3.29
C ASN A 250 -3.92 27.08 -3.06
N PRO A 251 -4.50 26.10 -2.35
CA PRO A 251 -5.87 26.19 -1.88
C PRO A 251 -6.01 27.36 -0.91
N SER A 252 -7.10 28.11 -1.01
CA SER A 252 -7.35 29.26 -0.13
C SER A 252 -7.47 28.80 1.33
N GLU A 253 -7.05 29.63 2.29
CA GLU A 253 -7.13 29.28 3.72
C GLU A 253 -8.56 28.89 4.13
N LYS A 254 -9.55 29.61 3.61
CA LYS A 254 -10.96 29.32 3.91
C LYS A 254 -11.43 27.99 3.31
N PHE A 255 -10.96 27.64 2.11
CA PHE A 255 -11.24 26.34 1.50
C PHE A 255 -10.62 25.20 2.32
N LYS A 256 -9.36 25.35 2.75
CA LYS A 256 -8.69 24.37 3.62
C LYS A 256 -9.45 24.18 4.94
N GLU A 257 -9.83 25.27 5.61
CA GLU A 257 -10.59 25.21 6.86
C GLU A 257 -11.94 24.51 6.69
N ASP A 258 -12.66 24.78 5.60
CA ASP A 258 -13.96 24.17 5.34
C ASP A 258 -13.83 22.67 5.00
N ILE A 259 -12.75 22.26 4.33
CA ILE A 259 -12.39 20.85 4.15
C ILE A 259 -12.12 20.18 5.50
N ASP A 260 -11.31 20.79 6.37
CA ASP A 260 -11.03 20.20 7.69
C ASP A 260 -12.28 20.10 8.58
N LYS A 261 -13.18 21.09 8.52
CA LYS A 261 -14.49 21.03 9.17
C LYS A 261 -15.34 19.89 8.62
N ALA A 262 -15.40 19.73 7.29
CA ALA A 262 -16.13 18.63 6.66
C ALA A 262 -15.55 17.25 7.03
N LEU A 263 -14.22 17.14 7.09
CA LEU A 263 -13.52 15.94 7.56
C LEU A 263 -13.75 15.69 9.06
N GLY A 264 -14.06 16.70 9.86
CA GLY A 264 -14.47 16.55 11.25
C GLY A 264 -15.94 16.18 11.46
N ASP A 265 -16.77 16.23 10.41
CA ASP A 265 -18.22 15.96 10.49
C ASP A 265 -18.50 14.45 10.65
N MET A 266 -19.61 14.10 11.32
CA MET A 266 -20.10 12.72 11.42
C MET A 266 -20.63 12.17 10.09
N LYS A 267 -21.08 13.03 9.16
CA LYS A 267 -21.49 12.68 7.79
C LYS A 267 -20.52 13.31 6.77
N PRO A 268 -19.25 12.87 6.74
CA PRO A 268 -18.19 13.60 6.03
C PRO A 268 -18.39 13.64 4.51
N LEU A 269 -18.98 12.60 3.90
CA LEU A 269 -19.23 12.59 2.45
C LEU A 269 -20.20 13.70 2.03
N ILE A 270 -21.29 13.87 2.79
CA ILE A 270 -22.30 14.92 2.55
C ILE A 270 -21.68 16.30 2.75
N SER A 271 -20.88 16.46 3.81
CA SER A 271 -20.24 17.73 4.13
C SER A 271 -19.14 18.09 3.12
N LEU A 272 -18.34 17.12 2.66
CA LEU A 272 -17.36 17.31 1.58
C LEU A 272 -18.05 17.71 0.26
N GLN A 273 -19.15 17.04 -0.12
CA GLN A 273 -19.92 17.43 -1.29
C GLN A 273 -20.38 18.89 -1.20
N LYS A 274 -20.89 19.34 -0.04
CA LYS A 274 -21.28 20.75 0.16
C LYS A 274 -20.12 21.71 0.01
N VAL A 275 -18.92 21.33 0.46
CA VAL A 275 -17.71 22.16 0.31
C VAL A 275 -17.32 22.26 -1.16
N PHE A 276 -17.25 21.15 -1.90
CA PHE A 276 -16.96 21.19 -3.34
C PHE A 276 -18.07 21.87 -4.15
N ASP A 277 -19.33 21.78 -3.75
CA ASP A 277 -20.42 22.55 -4.38
C ASP A 277 -20.29 24.07 -4.12
N LYS A 278 -19.68 24.45 -2.99
CA LYS A 278 -19.47 25.86 -2.59
C LYS A 278 -18.26 26.50 -3.28
N TYR A 279 -17.13 25.78 -3.37
CA TYR A 279 -15.86 26.31 -3.90
C TYR A 279 -15.61 25.93 -5.37
N GLY A 280 -16.24 24.87 -5.85
CA GLY A 280 -16.11 24.33 -7.21
C GLY A 280 -15.57 22.92 -7.21
N HIS A 281 -15.65 22.27 -8.36
CA HIS A 281 -15.16 20.91 -8.58
C HIS A 281 -13.77 20.91 -9.22
N PHE A 282 -13.49 21.88 -10.10
CA PHE A 282 -12.24 21.94 -10.84
C PHE A 282 -11.77 23.38 -11.09
N ILE A 283 -10.50 23.51 -11.49
CA ILE A 283 -9.88 24.79 -11.83
C ILE A 283 -9.08 24.68 -13.12
N PRO A 284 -9.19 25.64 -14.06
CA PRO A 284 -8.41 25.66 -15.28
C PRO A 284 -7.00 26.20 -15.02
N LEU A 285 -5.98 25.51 -15.52
CA LEU A 285 -4.61 26.01 -15.47
C LEU A 285 -4.21 26.81 -16.70
N ASN A 286 -4.98 26.74 -17.79
CA ASN A 286 -4.75 27.57 -18.96
C ASN A 286 -6.06 28.19 -19.46
N ILE A 287 -6.12 29.52 -19.52
CA ILE A 287 -7.32 30.28 -19.83
C ILE A 287 -7.02 31.20 -21.03
N LEU A 288 -7.74 30.99 -22.12
CA LEU A 288 -7.67 31.84 -23.30
C LEU A 288 -8.83 32.85 -23.28
N LEU A 289 -8.49 34.13 -23.41
CA LEU A 289 -9.44 35.24 -23.47
C LEU A 289 -9.43 35.87 -24.86
N GLY A 290 -10.62 36.20 -25.34
CA GLY A 290 -10.80 36.68 -26.71
C GLY A 290 -12.26 36.82 -27.09
N LYS A 291 -12.60 36.47 -28.33
CA LYS A 291 -13.98 36.26 -28.78
C LYS A 291 -14.11 34.95 -29.53
N SER A 292 -15.23 34.26 -29.40
CA SER A 292 -15.51 33.04 -30.16
C SER A 292 -16.91 33.01 -30.75
N LEU A 293 -17.02 32.28 -31.85
CA LEU A 293 -18.27 31.93 -32.51
C LEU A 293 -18.35 30.42 -32.67
N LYS A 294 -19.53 29.84 -32.48
CA LYS A 294 -19.75 28.41 -32.63
C LYS A 294 -20.92 28.08 -33.56
N ASN A 295 -20.83 26.95 -34.24
CA ASN A 295 -21.97 26.26 -34.84
C ASN A 295 -21.79 24.75 -34.69
N ILE A 296 -22.88 24.00 -34.74
CA ILE A 296 -22.92 22.54 -34.67
C ILE A 296 -23.17 22.02 -36.07
N ILE A 297 -22.33 21.09 -36.52
CA ILE A 297 -22.45 20.40 -37.80
C ILE A 297 -22.81 18.94 -37.53
N GLU A 298 -23.80 18.42 -38.25
CA GLU A 298 -24.23 17.02 -38.19
C GLU A 298 -23.48 16.17 -39.24
N ASN A 299 -23.12 14.93 -38.89
CA ASN A 299 -22.59 13.91 -39.81
C ASN A 299 -21.25 14.24 -40.52
N LEU A 300 -20.21 14.67 -39.78
CA LEU A 300 -18.84 14.75 -40.32
C LEU A 300 -18.02 13.47 -40.07
N SER A 301 -17.14 13.14 -41.02
CA SER A 301 -16.08 12.13 -40.85
C SER A 301 -15.12 12.52 -39.71
N ASN A 302 -14.39 11.54 -39.12
CA ASN A 302 -13.58 11.65 -37.89
C ASN A 302 -12.34 12.58 -37.97
N ILE A 303 -12.51 13.83 -38.41
CA ILE A 303 -11.42 14.79 -38.56
C ILE A 303 -11.63 15.88 -37.51
N SER A 304 -10.68 16.00 -36.58
CA SER A 304 -10.49 17.20 -35.77
C SER A 304 -9.36 18.01 -36.40
N GLU A 305 -9.61 19.28 -36.69
CA GLU A 305 -8.68 20.13 -37.44
C GLU A 305 -8.59 21.51 -36.81
N LYS A 306 -7.36 22.04 -36.70
CA LYS A 306 -7.09 23.43 -36.31
C LYS A 306 -6.41 24.14 -37.48
N ILE A 307 -7.00 25.24 -37.94
CA ILE A 307 -6.59 25.99 -39.12
C ILE A 307 -6.35 27.44 -38.72
N ASP A 308 -5.14 27.95 -38.95
CA ASP A 308 -4.83 29.37 -38.77
C ASP A 308 -5.41 30.18 -39.94
N LEU A 309 -6.16 31.25 -39.65
CA LEU A 309 -6.81 32.06 -40.68
C LEU A 309 -5.84 33.11 -41.22
N ALA A 310 -5.64 33.10 -42.54
CA ALA A 310 -4.78 34.05 -43.22
C ALA A 310 -5.41 35.45 -43.29
N LEU A 311 -4.59 36.51 -43.36
CA LEU A 311 -5.06 37.87 -43.60
C LEU A 311 -5.38 38.07 -45.10
N PRO A 312 -6.53 38.67 -45.47
CA PRO A 312 -7.62 39.18 -44.61
C PRO A 312 -8.51 38.07 -44.04
N VAL A 313 -8.76 38.11 -42.72
CA VAL A 313 -9.46 37.03 -41.97
C VAL A 313 -10.85 36.73 -42.53
N PHE A 314 -11.61 37.76 -42.94
CA PHE A 314 -12.96 37.60 -43.46
C PHE A 314 -13.01 36.71 -44.71
N GLU A 315 -12.11 36.95 -45.68
CA GLU A 315 -12.05 36.15 -46.92
C GLU A 315 -11.60 34.71 -46.64
N SER A 316 -10.62 34.54 -45.73
CA SER A 316 -10.17 33.21 -45.31
C SER A 316 -11.29 32.43 -44.61
N LEU A 317 -12.03 33.07 -43.70
CA LEU A 317 -13.13 32.43 -42.97
C LEU A 317 -14.30 32.08 -43.89
N LYS A 318 -14.64 32.98 -44.83
CA LYS A 318 -15.73 32.77 -45.79
C LYS A 318 -15.57 31.49 -46.61
N LEU A 319 -14.35 31.23 -47.11
CA LEU A 319 -14.05 30.01 -47.87
C LEU A 319 -14.35 28.73 -47.06
N HIS A 320 -14.06 28.74 -45.75
CA HIS A 320 -14.36 27.60 -44.87
C HIS A 320 -15.85 27.50 -44.55
N LEU A 321 -16.55 28.61 -44.32
CA LEU A 321 -18.00 28.60 -44.10
C LEU A 321 -18.77 28.03 -45.30
N GLU A 322 -18.35 28.38 -46.52
CA GLU A 322 -18.91 27.82 -47.75
C GLU A 322 -18.60 26.32 -47.89
N ALA A 323 -17.37 25.90 -47.57
CA ALA A 323 -16.95 24.49 -47.66
C ALA A 323 -17.77 23.56 -46.73
N TYR A 324 -18.16 24.04 -45.55
CA TYR A 324 -18.96 23.29 -44.58
C TYR A 324 -20.47 23.65 -44.60
N ASN A 325 -20.92 24.45 -45.57
CA ASN A 325 -22.32 24.88 -45.72
C ASN A 325 -22.93 25.57 -44.47
N ILE A 326 -22.12 26.39 -43.79
CA ILE A 326 -22.49 27.10 -42.57
C ILE A 326 -23.03 28.49 -42.93
N LYS A 327 -24.30 28.75 -42.58
CA LYS A 327 -24.98 30.03 -42.89
C LYS A 327 -25.01 31.03 -41.74
N VAL A 328 -24.89 30.51 -40.52
CA VAL A 328 -25.07 31.27 -39.28
C VAL A 328 -24.00 30.81 -38.29
N LEU A 329 -23.51 31.72 -37.47
CA LEU A 329 -22.68 31.42 -36.32
C LEU A 329 -23.34 31.98 -35.06
N LEU A 330 -23.12 31.34 -33.91
CA LEU A 330 -23.66 31.76 -32.62
C LEU A 330 -22.55 32.35 -31.75
N THR A 331 -22.83 33.45 -31.06
CA THR A 331 -21.98 33.96 -29.97
C THR A 331 -22.10 33.06 -28.74
N GLN A 332 -21.20 33.22 -27.75
CA GLN A 332 -21.33 32.51 -26.47
C GLN A 332 -22.63 32.83 -25.71
N LYS A 333 -23.20 34.02 -25.95
CA LYS A 333 -24.49 34.44 -25.36
C LYS A 333 -25.70 33.92 -26.13
N GLY A 334 -25.49 33.27 -27.27
CA GLY A 334 -26.54 32.72 -28.14
C GLY A 334 -27.06 33.70 -29.19
N ASP A 335 -26.39 34.83 -29.41
CA ASP A 335 -26.76 35.78 -30.46
C ASP A 335 -26.36 35.22 -31.83
N VAL A 336 -27.22 35.43 -32.82
CA VAL A 336 -27.06 34.95 -34.19
C VAL A 336 -26.24 35.96 -34.99
N ILE A 337 -25.11 35.53 -35.55
CA ILE A 337 -24.29 36.29 -36.49
C ILE A 337 -24.40 35.66 -37.88
N GLU A 338 -24.94 36.44 -38.81
CA GLU A 338 -24.97 36.12 -40.24
C GLU A 338 -23.72 36.66 -40.95
N GLU A 339 -23.48 36.25 -42.20
CA GLU A 339 -22.29 36.61 -42.99
C GLU A 339 -22.03 38.12 -43.04
N ASN A 340 -23.10 38.92 -43.16
CA ASN A 340 -23.04 40.39 -43.19
C ASN A 340 -22.52 41.01 -41.87
N GLY A 341 -22.72 40.34 -40.73
CA GLY A 341 -22.29 40.77 -39.41
C GLY A 341 -20.87 40.33 -39.04
N LEU A 342 -20.25 39.40 -39.78
CA LEU A 342 -18.91 38.88 -39.47
C LEU A 342 -17.83 39.96 -39.59
N SER A 343 -17.94 40.84 -40.58
CA SER A 343 -17.00 41.95 -40.74
C SER A 343 -17.01 42.91 -39.55
N GLU A 344 -18.20 43.17 -39.00
CA GLU A 344 -18.36 43.99 -37.79
C GLU A 344 -17.81 43.27 -36.55
N TRP A 345 -18.09 41.97 -36.42
CA TRP A 345 -17.57 41.16 -35.33
C TRP A 345 -16.02 41.10 -35.31
N ILE A 346 -15.38 40.89 -36.46
CA ILE A 346 -13.90 40.87 -36.61
C ILE A 346 -13.29 42.23 -36.24
N GLN A 347 -13.97 43.35 -36.55
CA GLN A 347 -13.49 44.68 -36.21
C GLN A 347 -13.69 45.03 -34.72
N ASN A 348 -14.72 44.48 -34.09
CA ASN A 348 -15.08 44.72 -32.70
C ASN A 348 -14.45 43.71 -31.71
N THR A 349 -13.39 42.99 -32.09
CA THR A 349 -12.70 42.03 -31.19
C THR A 349 -11.95 42.70 -30.04
N LYS A 350 -11.71 44.01 -30.15
CA LYS A 350 -10.95 44.77 -29.15
C LYS A 350 -11.74 45.11 -27.89
N HIS A 351 -13.07 45.05 -27.91
CA HIS A 351 -13.94 45.44 -26.80
C HIS A 351 -14.82 44.22 -26.42
N ASP A 352 -15.12 44.03 -25.13
CA ASP A 352 -15.88 42.89 -24.58
C ASP A 352 -15.17 41.53 -24.73
N LEU A 353 -14.15 41.30 -23.89
CA LEU A 353 -13.46 40.00 -23.82
C LEU A 353 -14.35 38.95 -23.16
N GLU A 354 -14.23 37.71 -23.62
CA GLU A 354 -14.86 36.53 -23.04
C GLU A 354 -13.85 35.38 -22.88
N VAL A 355 -14.19 34.41 -22.04
CA VAL A 355 -13.42 33.16 -21.90
C VAL A 355 -13.77 32.27 -23.09
N ILE A 356 -12.84 32.15 -24.03
CA ILE A 356 -13.07 31.38 -25.27
C ILE A 356 -12.65 29.93 -25.15
N GLU A 357 -11.76 29.62 -24.21
CA GLU A 357 -11.26 28.26 -24.01
C GLU A 357 -10.60 28.09 -22.64
N LEU A 358 -10.91 26.96 -22.00
CA LEU A 358 -10.39 26.51 -20.72
C LEU A 358 -9.69 25.17 -20.91
N ASN A 359 -8.37 25.17 -20.71
CA ASN A 359 -7.49 24.03 -20.94
C ASN A 359 -6.77 23.62 -19.66
N ASN A 360 -6.23 22.39 -19.67
CA ASN A 360 -5.45 21.81 -18.57
C ASN A 360 -6.21 21.93 -17.23
N ILE A 361 -7.41 21.36 -17.20
CA ILE A 361 -8.27 21.42 -16.02
C ILE A 361 -7.83 20.36 -15.02
N ILE A 362 -7.70 20.77 -13.76
CA ILE A 362 -7.41 19.86 -12.66
C ILE A 362 -8.56 19.88 -11.63
N PRO A 363 -8.89 18.73 -11.01
CA PRO A 363 -9.80 18.70 -9.88
C PRO A 363 -9.30 19.57 -8.72
N LEU A 364 -10.19 20.30 -8.06
CA LEU A 364 -9.83 21.07 -6.84
C LEU A 364 -9.37 20.16 -5.70
N TYR A 365 -9.72 18.88 -5.75
CA TYR A 365 -9.16 17.86 -4.87
C TYR A 365 -7.64 17.73 -4.98
N ASN A 366 -7.09 17.90 -6.18
CA ASN A 366 -5.67 17.67 -6.45
C ASN A 366 -4.77 18.83 -5.99
N ILE A 367 -5.35 19.96 -5.56
CA ILE A 367 -4.59 21.07 -5.00
C ILE A 367 -4.54 21.06 -3.46
N LEU A 368 -5.27 20.14 -2.80
CA LEU A 368 -5.29 20.03 -1.35
C LEU A 368 -3.95 19.53 -0.80
N GLU A 369 -3.73 19.77 0.50
CA GLU A 369 -2.55 19.26 1.20
C GLU A 369 -2.57 17.73 1.28
N VAL A 370 -1.38 17.10 1.25
CA VAL A 370 -1.22 15.64 1.20
C VAL A 370 -2.03 14.92 2.29
N GLU A 371 -2.08 15.47 3.50
CA GLU A 371 -2.83 14.90 4.62
C GLU A 371 -4.34 15.01 4.44
N GLN A 372 -4.84 16.11 3.89
CA GLN A 372 -6.26 16.29 3.60
C GLN A 372 -6.71 15.31 2.50
N THR A 373 -5.90 15.18 1.45
CA THR A 373 -6.11 14.20 0.36
C THR A 373 -6.18 12.78 0.91
N ARG A 374 -5.20 12.37 1.74
CA ARG A 374 -5.18 11.04 2.39
C ARG A 374 -6.44 10.76 3.22
N ARG A 375 -6.93 11.76 3.97
CA ARG A 375 -8.14 11.64 4.80
C ARG A 375 -9.41 11.54 3.93
N ILE A 376 -9.49 12.29 2.84
CA ILE A 376 -10.58 12.21 1.87
C ILE A 376 -10.57 10.84 1.16
N ASP A 377 -9.42 10.36 0.69
CA ASP A 377 -9.27 9.03 0.08
C ASP A 377 -9.74 7.91 1.01
N THR A 378 -9.47 8.05 2.31
CA THR A 378 -9.94 7.09 3.33
C THR A 378 -11.47 7.04 3.41
N ILE A 379 -12.15 8.18 3.24
CA ILE A 379 -13.62 8.27 3.21
C ILE A 379 -14.19 7.72 1.90
N LEU A 380 -13.51 7.97 0.78
CA LEU A 380 -13.96 7.58 -0.56
C LEU A 380 -13.63 6.13 -0.95
N ASN A 381 -12.87 5.42 -0.13
CA ASN A 381 -12.26 4.14 -0.46
C ASN A 381 -13.26 3.12 -1.05
N LYS A 382 -13.21 2.95 -2.37
CA LYS A 382 -14.12 2.14 -3.21
C LYS A 382 -14.00 0.61 -2.99
N GLN A 383 -13.24 0.14 -2.01
CA GLN A 383 -12.89 -1.29 -1.86
C GLN A 383 -13.93 -2.13 -1.07
N ASP A 384 -15.13 -1.62 -0.76
CA ASP A 384 -16.18 -2.34 -0.01
C ASP A 384 -15.67 -3.11 1.23
N LYS A 385 -14.84 -2.44 2.05
CA LYS A 385 -14.27 -3.02 3.27
C LYS A 385 -14.93 -2.45 4.52
N SER A 386 -15.19 -3.32 5.49
CA SER A 386 -15.73 -2.92 6.79
C SER A 386 -14.74 -2.00 7.53
N ARG A 387 -15.27 -0.95 8.15
CA ARG A 387 -14.53 0.04 8.95
C ARG A 387 -15.25 0.27 10.28
N ILE A 388 -14.55 0.85 11.25
CA ILE A 388 -15.18 1.37 12.46
C ILE A 388 -15.94 2.64 12.09
N ILE A 389 -17.27 2.57 12.15
CA ILE A 389 -18.18 3.64 11.75
C ILE A 389 -18.41 4.63 12.89
N MET A 390 -18.54 4.13 14.11
CA MET A 390 -18.87 4.96 15.28
C MET A 390 -18.47 4.25 16.56
N THR A 391 -18.19 5.01 17.60
CA THR A 391 -17.84 4.50 18.93
C THR A 391 -18.55 5.32 20.00
N GLY A 392 -18.71 4.74 21.19
CA GLY A 392 -19.31 5.46 22.31
C GLY A 392 -19.30 4.66 23.61
N THR A 393 -19.93 5.26 24.63
CA THR A 393 -20.06 4.68 25.96
C THR A 393 -21.50 4.72 26.45
N VAL A 394 -21.89 3.78 27.31
CA VAL A 394 -23.19 3.75 27.99
C VAL A 394 -22.96 3.44 29.46
N ASP A 395 -23.34 4.36 30.34
CA ASP A 395 -23.27 4.16 31.79
C ASP A 395 -24.28 3.09 32.24
N LEU A 396 -23.87 2.22 33.17
CA LEU A 396 -24.71 1.15 33.71
C LEU A 396 -25.33 1.55 35.06
N LYS A 397 -26.54 1.07 35.32
CA LYS A 397 -27.19 1.13 36.62
C LYS A 397 -27.37 -0.29 37.17
N ASP A 398 -27.44 -0.44 38.49
CA ASP A 398 -27.67 -1.74 39.14
C ASP A 398 -28.96 -2.44 38.67
N SER A 399 -29.93 -1.68 38.16
CA SER A 399 -31.18 -2.21 37.60
C SER A 399 -31.05 -2.93 36.26
N ASP A 400 -29.88 -2.87 35.62
CA ASP A 400 -29.67 -3.26 34.21
C ASP A 400 -29.10 -4.68 34.06
N ILE A 401 -28.72 -5.32 35.16
CA ILE A 401 -28.27 -6.72 35.22
C ILE A 401 -29.43 -7.61 34.78
N THR A 402 -29.19 -8.58 33.89
CA THR A 402 -30.20 -9.49 33.30
C THR A 402 -31.29 -8.82 32.45
N LYS A 403 -31.11 -7.56 32.04
CA LYS A 403 -32.02 -6.86 31.10
C LYS A 403 -31.35 -6.54 29.78
N GLN A 404 -32.16 -6.44 28.73
CA GLN A 404 -31.77 -5.91 27.44
C GLN A 404 -31.80 -4.38 27.48
N ILE A 405 -30.66 -3.73 27.31
CA ILE A 405 -30.52 -2.27 27.20
C ILE A 405 -30.62 -1.90 25.73
N ILE A 406 -31.46 -0.91 25.40
CA ILE A 406 -31.52 -0.34 24.05
C ILE A 406 -30.63 0.91 24.00
N VAL A 407 -29.67 0.92 23.09
CA VAL A 407 -28.73 2.02 22.92
C VAL A 407 -29.04 2.75 21.61
N SER A 408 -29.55 3.97 21.73
CA SER A 408 -29.81 4.83 20.57
C SER A 408 -28.56 5.61 20.17
N VAL A 409 -28.23 5.60 18.88
CA VAL A 409 -27.06 6.29 18.33
C VAL A 409 -27.45 7.53 17.52
N LYS A 410 -26.61 8.57 17.57
CA LYS A 410 -26.80 9.82 16.83
C LYS A 410 -25.49 10.28 16.18
N PRO A 411 -25.50 10.69 14.90
CA PRO A 411 -26.64 10.74 13.97
C PRO A 411 -27.10 9.34 13.49
N SER A 412 -28.28 9.29 12.87
CA SER A 412 -28.89 8.07 12.32
C SER A 412 -28.01 7.42 11.25
N LEU A 413 -27.87 6.08 11.29
CA LEU A 413 -27.03 5.29 10.38
C LEU A 413 -27.68 5.04 9.00
N ASP A 414 -28.92 5.49 8.80
CA ASP A 414 -29.78 5.35 7.60
C ASP A 414 -30.08 3.91 7.13
N ASN A 415 -29.20 2.93 7.38
CA ASN A 415 -29.32 1.50 7.03
C ASN A 415 -28.96 0.59 8.23
N LYS A 416 -29.50 -0.65 8.25
CA LYS A 416 -29.24 -1.68 9.28
C LYS A 416 -28.01 -2.56 9.01
N ASN A 417 -27.29 -2.36 7.90
CA ASN A 417 -26.10 -3.13 7.54
C ASN A 417 -24.87 -2.76 8.39
N TYR A 418 -24.98 -2.94 9.70
CA TYR A 418 -23.91 -2.70 10.66
C TYR A 418 -23.90 -3.79 11.73
N GLU A 419 -22.76 -3.94 12.41
CA GLU A 419 -22.61 -4.85 13.53
C GLU A 419 -22.00 -4.11 14.72
N ALA A 420 -22.49 -4.38 15.93
CA ALA A 420 -22.02 -3.74 17.15
C ALA A 420 -21.13 -4.70 17.97
N PHE A 421 -20.02 -4.16 18.47
CA PHE A 421 -19.08 -4.87 19.34
C PHE A 421 -18.82 -4.01 20.58
N GLY A 422 -18.47 -4.63 21.70
CA GLY A 422 -18.23 -3.89 22.92
C GLY A 422 -17.72 -4.74 24.07
N SER A 423 -17.44 -4.07 25.18
CA SER A 423 -16.99 -4.70 26.44
C SER A 423 -17.45 -3.84 27.61
N ILE A 424 -17.49 -4.44 28.80
CA ILE A 424 -17.79 -3.73 30.05
C ILE A 424 -16.48 -3.39 30.74
N VAL A 425 -16.38 -2.14 31.20
CA VAL A 425 -15.18 -1.58 31.82
C VAL A 425 -15.57 -0.91 33.13
N SER A 426 -14.74 -1.07 34.16
CA SER A 426 -14.90 -0.34 35.42
C SER A 426 -14.53 1.14 35.27
N LYS A 427 -14.93 2.00 36.22
CA LYS A 427 -14.47 3.40 36.32
C LYS A 427 -12.95 3.57 36.34
N ASN A 428 -12.20 2.53 36.74
CA ASN A 428 -10.74 2.52 36.70
C ASN A 428 -10.15 2.06 35.35
N ASN A 429 -10.98 1.98 34.30
CA ASN A 429 -10.63 1.49 32.96
C ASN A 429 -10.15 0.03 32.91
N SER A 430 -10.48 -0.80 33.91
CA SER A 430 -10.15 -2.23 33.91
C SER A 430 -11.28 -3.06 33.32
N LYS A 431 -10.97 -3.95 32.38
CA LYS A 431 -11.92 -4.94 31.85
C LYS A 431 -12.28 -5.94 32.93
N LEU A 432 -13.55 -6.35 32.99
CA LEU A 432 -14.05 -7.33 33.96
C LEU A 432 -14.33 -8.65 33.25
N ASP A 433 -13.62 -9.72 33.64
CA ASP A 433 -13.74 -11.04 33.02
C ASP A 433 -15.03 -11.79 33.39
N ASP A 434 -15.73 -11.34 34.44
CA ASP A 434 -16.89 -12.05 35.01
C ASP A 434 -18.26 -11.50 34.56
N ILE A 435 -18.27 -10.45 33.73
CA ILE A 435 -19.48 -9.80 33.20
C ILE A 435 -19.48 -9.87 31.68
N PHE A 436 -20.51 -10.49 31.11
CA PHE A 436 -20.64 -10.75 29.68
C PHE A 436 -21.66 -9.78 29.08
N VAL A 437 -21.36 -9.27 27.88
CA VAL A 437 -22.26 -8.42 27.11
C VAL A 437 -22.40 -8.98 25.69
N THR A 438 -23.64 -9.09 25.23
CA THR A 438 -23.96 -9.47 23.86
C THR A 438 -24.67 -8.32 23.16
N PHE A 439 -24.34 -8.13 21.89
CA PHE A 439 -24.92 -7.07 21.08
C PHE A 439 -25.81 -7.66 19.99
N GLY A 440 -26.95 -7.03 19.75
CA GLY A 440 -27.85 -7.39 18.65
C GLY A 440 -28.38 -6.15 17.97
N SER A 441 -28.50 -6.17 16.65
CA SER A 441 -29.16 -5.08 15.92
C SER A 441 -30.65 -5.04 16.26
N TYR A 442 -31.20 -3.82 16.43
CA TYR A 442 -32.61 -3.62 16.80
C TYR A 442 -33.32 -2.81 15.71
N GLU A 443 -33.00 -1.53 15.59
CA GLU A 443 -33.51 -0.62 14.55
C GLU A 443 -32.37 0.10 13.82
N ASN A 444 -32.70 0.90 12.80
CA ASN A 444 -31.71 1.62 11.99
C ASN A 444 -30.79 2.52 12.85
N ASN A 445 -31.24 2.91 14.05
CA ASN A 445 -30.53 3.81 14.96
C ASN A 445 -30.31 3.23 16.35
N GLU A 446 -30.60 1.94 16.54
CA GLU A 446 -30.58 1.33 17.86
C GLU A 446 -30.01 -0.07 17.81
N PHE A 447 -29.10 -0.35 18.74
CA PHE A 447 -28.66 -1.72 19.01
C PHE A 447 -29.02 -2.07 20.46
N SER A 448 -29.21 -3.36 20.68
CA SER A 448 -29.43 -3.89 22.02
C SER A 448 -28.13 -4.41 22.61
N ALA A 449 -27.95 -4.20 23.91
CA ALA A 449 -26.88 -4.78 24.71
C ALA A 449 -27.52 -5.59 25.85
N THR A 450 -27.28 -6.90 25.90
CA THR A 450 -27.78 -7.77 26.97
C THR A 450 -26.63 -8.14 27.88
N ILE A 451 -26.80 -7.94 29.19
CA ILE A 451 -25.74 -8.13 30.19
C ILE A 451 -26.08 -9.32 31.08
N GLU A 452 -25.13 -10.25 31.19
CA GLU A 452 -25.20 -11.37 32.13
C GLU A 452 -23.94 -11.47 32.99
N THR A 453 -24.12 -11.87 34.24
CA THR A 453 -23.05 -12.00 35.24
C THR A 453 -22.87 -13.45 35.65
N SER A 454 -21.63 -13.88 35.91
CA SER A 454 -21.40 -15.17 36.57
C SER A 454 -22.01 -15.17 37.99
N LYS A 455 -22.53 -16.30 38.45
CA LYS A 455 -23.32 -16.43 39.71
C LYS A 455 -22.59 -16.00 41.01
N ASN A 456 -21.31 -15.64 40.97
CA ASN A 456 -20.46 -15.34 42.13
C ASN A 456 -19.61 -14.06 41.97
N THR A 457 -20.21 -12.91 41.62
CA THR A 457 -19.46 -11.64 41.53
C THR A 457 -19.85 -10.65 42.63
N ASN A 458 -18.86 -10.23 43.43
CA ASN A 458 -18.97 -9.16 44.44
C ASN A 458 -18.78 -7.74 43.83
N ILE A 459 -19.04 -7.57 42.53
CA ILE A 459 -18.72 -6.34 41.79
C ILE A 459 -19.92 -5.39 41.80
N SER A 460 -19.72 -4.13 42.23
CA SER A 460 -20.73 -3.07 42.17
C SER A 460 -20.90 -2.58 40.73
N ILE A 461 -22.06 -2.82 40.12
CA ILE A 461 -22.29 -2.54 38.70
C ILE A 461 -22.53 -1.04 38.42
N GLU A 462 -22.94 -0.25 39.42
CA GLU A 462 -22.99 1.23 39.35
C GLU A 462 -21.62 1.91 39.08
N GLU A 463 -20.52 1.16 39.18
CA GLU A 463 -19.17 1.64 38.87
C GLU A 463 -18.66 1.19 37.49
N CYS A 464 -19.53 0.65 36.64
CA CYS A 464 -19.18 0.14 35.32
C CYS A 464 -19.91 0.89 34.20
N TYR A 465 -19.34 0.85 33.00
CA TYR A 465 -19.98 1.34 31.77
C TYR A 465 -19.62 0.43 30.59
N ILE A 466 -20.48 0.39 29.58
CA ILE A 466 -20.22 -0.30 28.31
C ILE A 466 -19.41 0.63 27.42
N ILE A 467 -18.31 0.12 26.87
CA ILE A 467 -17.68 0.70 25.68
C ILE A 467 -18.14 -0.07 24.45
N TRP A 468 -18.46 0.63 23.37
CA TRP A 468 -18.95 0.01 22.14
C TRP A 468 -18.37 0.65 20.89
N MET A 469 -18.32 -0.14 19.82
CA MET A 469 -17.99 0.26 18.46
C MET A 469 -19.00 -0.36 17.49
N ILE A 470 -19.33 0.38 16.44
CA ILE A 470 -20.14 -0.08 15.32
C ILE A 470 -19.24 -0.22 14.11
N ILE A 471 -19.30 -1.37 13.44
CA ILE A 471 -18.59 -1.64 12.20
C ILE A 471 -19.58 -1.76 11.03
N GLY A 472 -19.14 -1.35 9.83
CA GLY A 472 -19.96 -1.42 8.61
C GLY A 472 -19.22 -0.90 7.39
N ASN A 473 -19.89 -0.92 6.23
CA ASN A 473 -19.36 -0.36 4.97
C ASN A 473 -19.68 1.15 4.91
N PRO A 474 -18.66 2.04 4.90
CA PRO A 474 -18.89 3.48 4.79
C PRO A 474 -19.64 3.91 3.51
N SER A 475 -19.56 3.14 2.42
CA SER A 475 -20.29 3.45 1.18
C SER A 475 -21.81 3.23 1.32
N GLU A 476 -22.23 2.35 2.24
CA GLU A 476 -23.64 2.05 2.49
C GLU A 476 -24.24 2.86 3.64
N LEU A 477 -23.38 3.39 4.52
CA LEU A 477 -23.76 4.11 5.73
C LEU A 477 -23.42 5.58 5.58
N SER A 478 -24.40 6.47 5.77
CA SER A 478 -24.16 7.91 5.62
C SER A 478 -23.29 8.53 6.72
N VAL A 479 -23.02 7.78 7.79
CA VAL A 479 -22.24 8.17 8.95
C VAL A 479 -20.87 7.50 8.89
N PHE A 480 -19.83 8.27 9.17
CA PHE A 480 -18.49 7.74 9.38
C PHE A 480 -17.80 8.68 10.38
N CYS A 481 -17.70 8.31 11.66
CA CYS A 481 -17.16 9.14 12.74
C CYS A 481 -15.69 9.50 12.51
N PRO A 482 -15.22 10.74 12.75
CA PRO A 482 -13.81 11.13 12.53
C PRO A 482 -12.80 10.31 13.31
N ASN A 483 -13.20 9.78 14.47
CA ASN A 483 -12.34 8.94 15.29
C ASN A 483 -12.31 7.52 14.73
N ASN A 484 -11.11 6.96 14.58
CA ASN A 484 -10.85 5.57 14.15
C ASN A 484 -11.14 5.26 12.66
N ARG A 485 -11.41 6.24 11.80
CA ARG A 485 -11.68 6.02 10.34
C ARG A 485 -10.57 5.27 9.62
N GLU A 486 -9.33 5.51 10.03
CA GLU A 486 -8.16 4.91 9.41
C GLU A 486 -8.00 3.42 9.77
N VAL A 487 -8.64 2.97 10.86
CA VAL A 487 -8.58 1.59 11.33
C VAL A 487 -9.39 0.72 10.39
N GLN A 488 -8.70 -0.18 9.69
CA GLN A 488 -9.35 -1.19 8.87
C GLN A 488 -9.69 -2.39 9.75
N VAL A 489 -10.92 -2.90 9.60
CA VAL A 489 -11.36 -4.11 10.28
C VAL A 489 -11.79 -5.17 9.28
N ASP A 490 -11.48 -6.41 9.60
CA ASP A 490 -11.98 -7.57 8.88
C ASP A 490 -13.06 -8.24 9.73
N TYR A 491 -14.16 -8.58 9.08
CA TYR A 491 -15.38 -9.02 9.75
C TYR A 491 -15.97 -10.23 9.06
N PHE A 492 -16.38 -11.21 9.85
CA PHE A 492 -17.11 -12.39 9.38
C PHE A 492 -18.01 -12.96 10.49
N LYS A 493 -19.03 -13.71 10.09
CA LYS A 493 -19.91 -14.47 10.98
C LYS A 493 -19.70 -15.96 10.73
N GLU A 494 -19.67 -16.75 11.80
CA GLU A 494 -19.56 -18.21 11.76
C GLU A 494 -20.62 -18.83 12.69
N SER A 495 -21.24 -19.92 12.28
CA SER A 495 -22.18 -20.69 13.12
C SER A 495 -21.48 -21.92 13.71
N ILE A 496 -21.54 -22.08 15.03
CA ILE A 496 -20.93 -23.19 15.76
C ILE A 496 -22.01 -24.03 16.41
N THR A 497 -21.95 -25.34 16.19
CA THR A 497 -22.79 -26.31 16.90
C THR A 497 -22.11 -26.76 18.19
N LEU A 498 -22.71 -26.42 19.34
CA LEU A 498 -22.16 -26.85 20.63
C LEU A 498 -22.35 -28.35 20.87
N GLN A 499 -21.28 -29.02 21.32
CA GLN A 499 -21.32 -30.41 21.77
C GLN A 499 -21.18 -30.47 23.30
N ARG A 500 -21.95 -31.35 23.95
CA ARG A 500 -22.01 -31.46 25.44
C ARG A 500 -20.66 -31.68 26.13
N ASN A 501 -19.66 -32.23 25.44
CA ASN A 501 -18.37 -32.60 26.02
C ASN A 501 -17.19 -31.76 25.50
N ASP A 502 -17.42 -30.85 24.55
CA ASP A 502 -16.37 -29.98 24.02
C ASP A 502 -16.63 -28.53 24.42
N SER A 503 -15.67 -27.96 25.13
CA SER A 503 -15.67 -26.53 25.44
C SER A 503 -14.76 -25.74 24.49
N SER A 504 -13.91 -26.39 23.68
CA SER A 504 -12.92 -25.74 22.82
C SER A 504 -13.28 -25.84 21.34
N TYR A 505 -13.41 -24.71 20.66
CA TYR A 505 -13.80 -24.60 19.26
C TYR A 505 -12.76 -23.82 18.46
N SER A 506 -12.43 -24.30 17.25
CA SER A 506 -11.49 -23.64 16.34
C SER A 506 -12.25 -22.98 15.20
N ILE A 507 -12.00 -21.68 14.98
CA ILE A 507 -12.61 -20.89 13.90
C ILE A 507 -11.51 -20.47 12.93
N LYS A 508 -11.70 -20.76 11.63
CA LYS A 508 -10.78 -20.30 10.59
C LYS A 508 -11.05 -18.83 10.28
N THR A 509 -9.99 -18.04 10.12
CA THR A 509 -10.10 -16.65 9.68
C THR A 509 -9.96 -16.55 8.16
N SER A 510 -10.70 -15.64 7.54
CA SER A 510 -10.64 -15.39 6.09
C SER A 510 -9.30 -14.80 5.63
N ARG A 511 -8.49 -14.28 6.57
CA ARG A 511 -7.15 -13.75 6.35
C ARG A 511 -6.17 -14.26 7.39
N GLN A 512 -4.89 -14.16 7.05
CA GLN A 512 -3.81 -14.50 7.97
C GLN A 512 -3.75 -13.50 9.13
N LEU A 513 -3.72 -14.02 10.35
CA LEU A 513 -3.54 -13.26 11.58
C LEU A 513 -2.06 -12.99 11.84
N SER A 514 -1.78 -11.83 12.42
CA SER A 514 -0.44 -11.42 12.84
C SER A 514 -0.42 -11.05 14.31
N GLN A 515 0.75 -11.17 14.94
CA GLN A 515 0.97 -10.64 16.28
C GLN A 515 0.70 -9.13 16.29
N GLY A 516 0.04 -8.65 17.34
CA GLY A 516 -0.39 -7.26 17.48
C GLY A 516 -1.81 -6.98 16.95
N SER A 517 -2.41 -7.88 16.15
CA SER A 517 -3.83 -7.78 15.79
C SER A 517 -4.71 -7.89 17.04
N GLU A 518 -5.88 -7.26 17.02
CA GLU A 518 -6.85 -7.34 18.12
C GLU A 518 -8.16 -7.98 17.64
N ILE A 519 -8.66 -8.94 18.42
CA ILE A 519 -9.84 -9.73 18.09
C ILE A 519 -10.97 -9.41 19.05
N SER A 520 -12.05 -8.86 18.51
CA SER A 520 -13.32 -8.62 19.21
C SER A 520 -14.34 -9.67 18.78
N ILE A 521 -15.05 -10.26 19.75
CA ILE A 521 -16.01 -11.34 19.51
C ILE A 521 -17.35 -10.91 20.05
N ASN A 522 -18.40 -11.02 19.23
CA ASN A 522 -19.79 -10.86 19.66
C ASN A 522 -20.51 -12.19 19.48
N CYS A 523 -21.20 -12.65 20.53
CA CYS A 523 -22.01 -13.86 20.52
C CYS A 523 -23.48 -13.45 20.56
N PHE A 524 -24.31 -13.92 19.64
CA PHE A 524 -25.73 -13.54 19.60
C PHE A 524 -26.60 -14.27 20.64
N LYS A 525 -25.96 -15.06 21.52
CA LYS A 525 -26.56 -15.69 22.70
C LYS A 525 -25.73 -15.36 23.93
N PRO A 526 -26.36 -15.20 25.12
CA PRO A 526 -25.65 -14.83 26.33
C PRO A 526 -24.91 -16.04 26.92
N ILE A 527 -23.82 -16.43 26.24
CA ILE A 527 -22.98 -17.58 26.58
C ILE A 527 -21.55 -17.06 26.73
N ASN A 528 -20.81 -17.60 27.70
CA ASN A 528 -19.44 -17.18 27.93
C ASN A 528 -18.53 -17.70 26.81
N VAL A 529 -17.96 -16.78 26.04
CA VAL A 529 -17.00 -17.04 24.96
C VAL A 529 -15.67 -16.38 25.31
N LYS A 530 -14.62 -17.18 25.50
CA LYS A 530 -13.28 -16.71 25.81
C LYS A 530 -12.29 -17.13 24.74
N LEU A 531 -11.52 -16.19 24.19
CA LEU A 531 -10.38 -16.51 23.32
C LEU A 531 -9.30 -17.21 24.16
N THR A 532 -8.97 -18.45 23.84
CA THR A 532 -7.89 -19.22 24.50
C THR A 532 -6.59 -19.23 23.71
N GLY A 533 -6.65 -18.87 22.42
CA GLY A 533 -5.47 -18.45 21.67
C GLY A 533 -5.69 -18.39 20.16
N TRP A 534 -4.62 -18.25 19.39
CA TRP A 534 -4.68 -17.99 17.94
C TRP A 534 -3.54 -18.64 17.13
N SER A 535 -3.75 -18.91 15.84
CA SER A 535 -2.73 -19.32 14.88
C SER A 535 -2.75 -18.40 13.66
N LYS A 536 -1.83 -18.57 12.70
CA LYS A 536 -1.85 -17.75 11.47
C LYS A 536 -3.19 -17.80 10.73
N ASN A 537 -3.93 -18.91 10.81
CA ASN A 537 -5.12 -19.15 9.98
C ASN A 537 -6.42 -19.26 10.79
N GLY A 538 -6.40 -19.01 12.11
CA GLY A 538 -7.58 -19.18 12.93
C GLY A 538 -7.43 -18.81 14.40
N ILE A 539 -8.53 -18.92 15.13
CA ILE A 539 -8.62 -18.67 16.56
C ILE A 539 -9.21 -19.86 17.29
N GLN A 540 -8.81 -20.07 18.55
CA GLN A 540 -9.40 -21.06 19.44
C GLN A 540 -10.20 -20.35 20.52
N LEU A 541 -11.47 -20.72 20.63
CA LEU A 541 -12.42 -20.20 21.60
C LEU A 541 -12.77 -21.29 22.61
N ASN A 542 -12.86 -20.91 23.88
CA ASN A 542 -13.50 -21.70 24.90
C ASN A 542 -14.91 -21.15 25.11
N ILE A 543 -15.92 -21.97 24.84
CA ILE A 543 -17.33 -21.64 24.97
C ILE A 543 -17.90 -22.48 26.12
N SER A 544 -18.46 -21.81 27.11
CA SER A 544 -19.08 -22.46 28.27
C SER A 544 -20.47 -21.90 28.51
N ASP A 545 -21.48 -22.78 28.51
CA ASP A 545 -22.85 -22.42 28.86
C ASP A 545 -23.07 -22.67 30.36
N PRO A 546 -23.32 -21.62 31.17
CA PRO A 546 -23.58 -21.77 32.60
C PRO A 546 -24.88 -22.53 32.93
N ASN A 547 -25.79 -22.72 31.96
CA ASN A 547 -27.08 -23.39 32.14
C ASN A 547 -27.08 -24.89 31.75
N ILE A 548 -25.99 -25.42 31.18
CA ILE A 548 -25.92 -26.83 30.76
C ILE A 548 -25.65 -27.80 31.93
N ASN A 549 -25.27 -27.31 33.12
CA ASN A 549 -25.02 -28.18 34.27
C ASN A 549 -26.22 -28.29 35.24
N SER A 550 -26.74 -29.52 35.29
CA SER A 550 -27.64 -30.18 36.27
C SER A 550 -29.16 -30.15 36.00
N ASN A 551 -29.69 -31.35 35.68
CA ASN A 551 -31.09 -31.82 35.83
C ASN A 551 -32.06 -31.75 34.63
N TYR A 552 -31.67 -32.22 33.44
CA TYR A 552 -32.65 -32.71 32.46
C TYR A 552 -32.32 -34.12 31.98
N THR A 553 -33.18 -35.07 32.36
CA THR A 553 -33.23 -36.43 31.84
C THR A 553 -33.59 -36.43 30.36
N GLN A 554 -32.95 -37.32 29.59
CA GLN A 554 -33.08 -37.53 28.15
C GLN A 554 -34.51 -37.34 27.60
N THR A 555 -34.64 -36.49 26.58
CA THR A 555 -35.26 -36.79 25.28
C THR A 555 -34.81 -35.75 24.25
N ASP A 556 -34.38 -36.23 23.08
CA ASP A 556 -34.19 -35.53 21.81
C ASP A 556 -33.07 -34.48 21.64
N SER A 557 -32.63 -34.42 20.38
CA SER A 557 -31.37 -33.95 19.84
C SER A 557 -31.36 -32.45 19.53
N ASP A 558 -31.22 -31.61 20.54
CA ASP A 558 -31.01 -30.18 20.28
C ASP A 558 -29.52 -29.85 20.33
N ASN A 559 -28.86 -30.09 19.19
CA ASN A 559 -27.60 -29.45 18.84
C ASN A 559 -27.81 -27.92 18.90
N ILE A 560 -27.27 -27.25 19.92
CA ILE A 560 -27.42 -25.80 20.07
C ILE A 560 -26.47 -25.11 19.09
N ASN A 561 -27.01 -24.56 18.01
CA ASN A 561 -26.26 -23.68 17.11
C ASN A 561 -26.15 -22.28 17.71
N ILE A 562 -24.95 -21.70 17.64
CA ILE A 562 -24.62 -20.35 18.08
C ILE A 562 -23.96 -19.62 16.92
N ASP A 563 -24.44 -18.42 16.63
CA ASP A 563 -23.78 -17.52 15.69
C ASP A 563 -22.78 -16.64 16.44
N ILE A 564 -21.56 -16.58 15.91
CA ILE A 564 -20.48 -15.76 16.44
C ILE A 564 -20.02 -14.80 15.35
N ALA A 565 -19.99 -13.52 15.69
CA ALA A 565 -19.40 -12.47 14.89
C ALA A 565 -17.97 -12.20 15.39
N VAL A 566 -17.01 -12.24 14.48
CA VAL A 566 -15.59 -11.98 14.77
C VAL A 566 -15.14 -10.74 14.01
N CYS A 567 -14.58 -9.77 14.73
CA CYS A 567 -13.98 -8.57 14.19
C CYS A 567 -12.48 -8.58 14.49
N VAL A 568 -11.65 -8.45 13.46
CA VAL A 568 -10.19 -8.40 13.54
C VAL A 568 -9.73 -7.01 13.13
N SER A 569 -9.07 -6.29 14.03
CA SER A 569 -8.41 -5.02 13.73
C SER A 569 -6.90 -5.23 13.59
N ASN A 570 -6.34 -4.88 12.43
CA ASN A 570 -4.92 -4.99 12.13
C ASN A 570 -4.20 -3.68 12.46
N SER A 571 -3.19 -3.75 13.31
CA SER A 571 -2.39 -2.57 13.68
C SER A 571 -1.12 -2.94 14.42
N ASN A 572 -0.03 -2.21 14.16
CA ASN A 572 1.13 -2.18 15.04
C ASN A 572 0.69 -1.72 16.44
N HIS A 573 1.26 -2.30 17.50
CA HIS A 573 0.81 -2.24 18.91
C HIS A 573 0.28 -0.89 19.49
N GLU A 574 0.57 0.27 18.89
CA GLU A 574 0.06 1.58 19.34
C GLU A 574 -1.27 2.02 18.69
N ASN A 575 -1.66 1.38 17.58
CA ASN A 575 -2.83 1.72 16.76
C ASN A 575 -4.00 0.72 16.89
N SER A 576 -3.88 -0.33 17.71
CA SER A 576 -4.98 -1.31 17.92
C SER A 576 -6.10 -0.75 18.78
N LYS A 577 -5.75 0.14 19.70
CA LYS A 577 -6.71 0.69 20.65
C LYS A 577 -7.67 1.64 19.97
N VAL A 578 -8.96 1.38 20.16
CA VAL A 578 -10.05 2.21 19.66
C VAL A 578 -10.17 3.46 20.53
N ASN A 579 -10.14 4.63 19.89
CA ASN A 579 -10.37 5.90 20.56
C ASN A 579 -11.87 6.11 20.80
N ILE A 580 -12.24 6.24 22.06
CA ILE A 580 -13.59 6.55 22.51
C ILE A 580 -13.50 7.76 23.43
N ASN A 581 -14.12 8.87 23.02
CA ASN A 581 -14.13 10.13 23.76
C ASN A 581 -12.73 10.65 24.18
N GLY A 582 -11.69 10.40 23.37
CA GLY A 582 -10.31 10.81 23.64
C GLY A 582 -9.46 9.77 24.38
N ASN A 583 -10.08 8.70 24.89
CA ASN A 583 -9.40 7.61 25.60
C ASN A 583 -9.19 6.40 24.69
N LYS A 584 -8.05 5.71 24.80
CA LYS A 584 -7.70 4.53 24.01
C LYS A 584 -8.09 3.25 24.74
N TYR A 585 -9.08 2.51 24.22
CA TYR A 585 -9.55 1.25 24.79
C TYR A 585 -9.17 0.04 23.93
N SER A 586 -8.94 -1.10 24.58
CA SER A 586 -8.89 -2.41 23.92
C SER A 586 -10.30 -2.99 23.95
N MET A 587 -10.88 -3.21 22.77
CA MET A 587 -12.23 -3.75 22.57
C MET A 587 -12.27 -5.28 22.69
N GLY A 588 -11.13 -5.94 22.52
CA GLY A 588 -11.03 -7.38 22.39
C GLY A 588 -9.83 -7.98 23.12
N CYS A 589 -9.27 -9.03 22.54
CA CYS A 589 -8.04 -9.66 22.98
C CYS A 589 -6.92 -9.36 21.97
N ILE A 590 -5.80 -8.83 22.44
CA ILE A 590 -4.61 -8.60 21.60
C ILE A 590 -3.90 -9.93 21.37
N LEU A 591 -3.58 -10.21 20.11
CA LEU A 591 -2.78 -11.36 19.71
C LEU A 591 -1.32 -11.11 20.06
N THR A 592 -0.79 -11.95 20.94
CA THR A 592 0.58 -11.90 21.46
C THR A 592 1.24 -13.27 21.29
N GLU A 593 2.55 -13.35 21.45
CA GLU A 593 3.22 -14.67 21.48
C GLU A 593 2.68 -15.56 22.61
N ASN A 594 2.31 -14.97 23.75
CA ASN A 594 1.84 -15.72 24.92
C ASN A 594 0.50 -16.44 24.70
N ASN A 595 -0.35 -15.94 23.78
CA ASN A 595 -1.61 -16.58 23.42
C ASN A 595 -1.58 -17.14 21.98
N PHE A 596 -0.40 -17.19 21.35
CA PHE A 596 -0.20 -17.86 20.06
C PHE A 596 -0.21 -19.37 20.28
N LEU A 597 -1.26 -20.01 19.78
CA LEU A 597 -1.41 -21.46 19.68
C LEU A 597 -0.67 -21.94 18.46
N GLU A 598 0.63 -21.74 18.49
CA GLU A 598 1.55 -22.57 17.74
C GLU A 598 2.68 -22.85 18.72
N SER A 599 2.59 -24.02 19.38
CA SER A 599 3.81 -24.80 19.49
C SER A 599 4.32 -24.89 18.06
N MET A 600 5.24 -24.00 17.64
CA MET A 600 5.79 -24.07 16.30
C MET A 600 6.15 -25.53 16.10
N SER A 601 5.46 -26.15 15.13
CA SER A 601 5.68 -27.53 14.75
C SER A 601 7.19 -27.69 14.63
N ASN A 602 7.78 -28.72 15.23
CA ASN A 602 9.24 -28.83 15.21
C ASN A 602 9.75 -28.85 13.74
N ILE A 603 8.90 -29.21 12.77
CA ILE A 603 9.13 -29.07 11.33
C ILE A 603 9.27 -27.60 10.90
N GLN A 604 8.38 -26.70 11.33
CA GLN A 604 8.49 -25.29 10.98
C GLN A 604 9.69 -24.63 11.68
N LYS A 605 10.02 -25.05 12.91
CA LYS A 605 11.27 -24.62 13.58
C LYS A 605 12.49 -25.07 12.79
N TYR A 606 12.53 -26.33 12.37
CA TYR A 606 13.61 -26.88 11.58
C TYR A 606 13.80 -26.10 10.27
N ILE A 607 12.71 -25.81 9.56
CA ILE A 607 12.76 -25.05 8.31
C ILE A 607 13.20 -23.61 8.53
N ASN A 608 12.69 -22.94 9.57
CA ASN A 608 13.12 -21.57 9.91
C ASN A 608 14.59 -21.50 10.34
N ASN A 609 15.12 -22.55 10.96
CA ASN A 609 16.52 -22.60 11.33
C ASN A 609 17.44 -22.93 10.14
N LYS A 610 17.02 -23.87 9.28
CA LYS A 610 17.83 -24.32 8.14
C LYS A 610 17.76 -23.35 6.94
N TYR A 611 16.62 -22.72 6.74
CA TYR A 611 16.35 -21.77 5.65
C TYR A 611 15.72 -20.49 6.24
N PRO A 612 16.49 -19.64 6.93
CA PRO A 612 15.96 -18.50 7.68
C PRO A 612 15.36 -17.42 6.79
N THR A 613 15.85 -17.26 5.56
CA THR A 613 15.35 -16.21 4.66
C THR A 613 14.51 -16.75 3.52
N LYS A 614 13.54 -15.94 3.07
CA LYS A 614 12.71 -16.26 1.90
C LYS A 614 13.55 -16.50 0.64
N LYS A 615 14.59 -15.68 0.42
CA LYS A 615 15.49 -15.82 -0.73
C LYS A 615 16.24 -17.14 -0.78
N GLU A 616 16.53 -17.76 0.37
CA GLU A 616 17.12 -19.10 0.41
C GLU A 616 16.10 -20.16 0.03
N ARG A 617 14.88 -20.09 0.58
CA ARG A 617 13.79 -21.02 0.26
C ARG A 617 13.40 -20.99 -1.21
N GLU A 618 13.36 -19.81 -1.81
CA GLU A 618 13.06 -19.64 -3.24
C GLU A 618 14.13 -20.25 -4.17
N LYS A 619 15.36 -20.50 -3.70
CA LYS A 619 16.41 -21.14 -4.50
C LYS A 619 16.34 -22.67 -4.50
N GLU A 620 15.67 -23.25 -3.50
CA GLU A 620 15.63 -24.69 -3.32
C GLU A 620 14.72 -25.35 -4.36
N ARG A 621 15.32 -26.24 -5.17
CA ARG A 621 14.60 -27.08 -6.14
C ARG A 621 14.32 -28.48 -5.61
N ARG A 622 15.08 -28.94 -4.62
CA ARG A 622 14.93 -30.28 -4.03
C ARG A 622 15.06 -30.21 -2.51
N LEU A 623 14.01 -30.58 -1.79
CA LEU A 623 13.96 -30.56 -0.33
C LEU A 623 13.89 -31.97 0.23
N ILE A 624 14.95 -32.41 0.93
CA ILE A 624 15.01 -33.73 1.59
C ILE A 624 15.09 -33.52 3.10
N ILE A 625 14.05 -33.94 3.82
CA ILE A 625 13.89 -33.83 5.26
C ILE A 625 13.30 -35.10 5.90
N ASN A 626 13.51 -36.25 5.26
CA ASN A 626 13.02 -37.53 5.74
C ASN A 626 13.75 -37.99 7.02
N LYS A 627 13.08 -38.82 7.84
CA LYS A 627 13.63 -39.44 9.06
C LYS A 627 14.16 -38.44 10.10
N LYS A 628 13.47 -37.31 10.27
CA LYS A 628 13.88 -36.23 11.19
C LYS A 628 13.03 -36.15 12.46
N ASN A 629 12.07 -37.06 12.62
CA ASN A 629 11.13 -37.08 13.74
C ASN A 629 10.36 -35.75 13.88
N LEU A 630 10.02 -35.16 12.73
CA LEU A 630 9.36 -33.87 12.65
C LEU A 630 7.83 -34.04 12.68
N GLU A 631 7.11 -33.22 13.43
CA GLU A 631 5.68 -33.27 13.66
C GLU A 631 5.01 -31.93 13.40
N GLY A 632 3.71 -31.96 13.12
CA GLY A 632 2.83 -30.80 12.97
C GLY A 632 2.58 -30.37 11.52
N HIS A 633 2.09 -29.15 11.34
CA HIS A 633 1.80 -28.58 10.02
C HIS A 633 3.10 -28.17 9.31
N PHE A 634 3.21 -28.51 8.03
CA PHE A 634 4.34 -28.18 7.19
C PHE A 634 3.94 -27.26 6.03
N ASP A 635 4.35 -25.99 6.11
CA ASP A 635 4.08 -24.96 5.11
C ASP A 635 5.28 -24.76 4.18
N LEU A 636 5.07 -24.97 2.87
CA LEU A 636 6.07 -24.82 1.82
C LEU A 636 5.78 -23.68 0.84
N SER A 637 4.92 -22.73 1.24
CA SER A 637 4.49 -21.61 0.40
C SER A 637 5.64 -20.74 -0.13
N ASP A 638 6.74 -20.65 0.61
CA ASP A 638 7.94 -19.89 0.21
C ASP A 638 8.89 -20.66 -0.73
N PHE A 639 8.70 -21.97 -0.89
CA PHE A 639 9.54 -22.83 -1.74
C PHE A 639 9.02 -22.86 -3.19
N ILE A 640 8.78 -21.69 -3.78
CA ILE A 640 8.04 -21.55 -5.05
C ILE A 640 8.67 -22.30 -6.24
N ASN A 641 9.99 -22.54 -6.20
CA ASN A 641 10.74 -23.21 -7.27
C ASN A 641 10.99 -24.71 -7.00
N LEU A 642 10.32 -25.28 -6.00
CA LEU A 642 10.51 -26.68 -5.60
C LEU A 642 10.00 -27.64 -6.68
N GLU A 643 10.87 -28.55 -7.10
CA GLU A 643 10.60 -29.62 -8.07
C GLU A 643 10.47 -30.97 -7.39
N LYS A 644 11.24 -31.24 -6.34
CA LYS A 644 11.21 -32.53 -5.63
C LYS A 644 11.16 -32.35 -4.12
N ILE A 645 10.32 -33.14 -3.45
CA ILE A 645 10.28 -33.18 -1.99
C ILE A 645 10.30 -34.61 -1.45
N ASP A 646 11.13 -34.84 -0.45
CA ASP A 646 11.07 -36.03 0.40
C ASP A 646 10.95 -35.61 1.87
N CYS A 647 9.76 -35.79 2.43
CA CYS A 647 9.44 -35.55 3.84
C CYS A 647 8.98 -36.83 4.55
N SER A 648 9.34 -37.99 4.01
CA SER A 648 8.94 -39.30 4.52
C SER A 648 9.46 -39.61 5.93
N GLU A 649 8.82 -40.54 6.62
CA GLU A 649 9.24 -41.04 7.94
C GLU A 649 9.35 -39.92 8.99
N ASN A 650 8.24 -39.20 9.12
CA ASN A 650 8.05 -38.13 10.09
C ASN A 650 6.65 -38.31 10.75
N GLN A 651 6.19 -37.31 11.48
CA GLN A 651 4.90 -37.26 12.17
C GLN A 651 4.05 -36.07 11.70
N ILE A 652 4.20 -35.68 10.43
CA ILE A 652 3.54 -34.52 9.82
C ILE A 652 2.04 -34.80 9.74
N THR A 653 1.24 -33.85 10.20
CA THR A 653 -0.22 -33.96 10.26
C THR A 653 -0.93 -33.27 9.09
N SER A 654 -0.27 -32.28 8.48
CA SER A 654 -0.75 -31.59 7.28
C SER A 654 0.39 -30.98 6.48
N LEU A 655 0.23 -30.92 5.16
CA LEU A 655 1.24 -30.44 4.21
C LEU A 655 0.61 -29.42 3.27
N ASP A 656 1.08 -28.17 3.27
CA ASP A 656 0.66 -27.14 2.31
C ASP A 656 1.70 -26.98 1.20
N ILE A 657 1.33 -27.43 0.00
CA ILE A 657 2.11 -27.33 -1.23
C ILE A 657 1.40 -26.50 -2.32
N SER A 658 0.44 -25.66 -1.91
CA SER A 658 -0.43 -24.92 -2.83
C SER A 658 0.31 -23.94 -3.75
N LYS A 659 1.54 -23.53 -3.40
CA LYS A 659 2.38 -22.62 -4.20
C LYS A 659 3.43 -23.33 -5.05
N ASN A 660 3.65 -24.63 -4.88
CA ASN A 660 4.74 -25.37 -5.51
C ASN A 660 4.33 -25.93 -6.89
N LYS A 661 4.13 -25.03 -7.86
CA LYS A 661 3.63 -25.36 -9.21
C LYS A 661 4.61 -26.18 -10.07
N LEU A 662 5.90 -26.14 -9.73
CA LEU A 662 6.97 -26.85 -10.44
C LEU A 662 7.20 -28.27 -9.90
N LEU A 663 6.47 -28.69 -8.87
CA LEU A 663 6.68 -29.98 -8.23
C LEU A 663 6.39 -31.15 -9.19
N THR A 664 7.38 -32.02 -9.37
CA THR A 664 7.34 -33.24 -10.18
C THR A 664 7.30 -34.51 -9.32
N ASP A 665 7.94 -34.50 -8.15
CA ASP A 665 8.06 -35.68 -7.30
C ASP A 665 7.78 -35.34 -5.83
N ILE A 666 6.89 -36.10 -5.20
CA ILE A 666 6.58 -36.00 -3.77
C ILE A 666 6.66 -37.36 -3.07
N ASN A 667 7.49 -37.43 -2.04
CA ASN A 667 7.47 -38.51 -1.06
C ASN A 667 7.08 -37.95 0.31
N CYS A 668 5.91 -38.35 0.79
CA CYS A 668 5.38 -38.02 2.11
C CYS A 668 4.95 -39.28 2.89
N SER A 669 5.48 -40.44 2.50
CA SER A 669 5.19 -41.73 3.14
C SER A 669 5.53 -41.76 4.63
N ASN A 670 4.87 -42.63 5.39
CA ASN A 670 5.10 -42.80 6.83
C ASN A 670 4.95 -41.47 7.60
N ASN A 671 3.78 -40.85 7.49
CA ASN A 671 3.39 -39.64 8.23
C ASN A 671 1.97 -39.82 8.81
N LYS A 672 1.36 -38.74 9.30
CA LYS A 672 0.00 -38.72 9.88
C LYS A 672 -0.96 -37.85 9.04
N LEU A 673 -0.74 -37.75 7.73
CA LEU A 673 -1.56 -36.93 6.84
C LEU A 673 -2.96 -37.52 6.69
N THR A 674 -4.01 -36.71 6.81
CA THR A 674 -5.41 -37.11 6.59
C THR A 674 -5.94 -36.76 5.21
N SER A 675 -5.32 -35.77 4.55
CA SER A 675 -5.67 -35.34 3.19
C SER A 675 -4.43 -34.83 2.46
N LEU A 676 -4.39 -35.00 1.14
CA LEU A 676 -3.34 -34.45 0.28
C LEU A 676 -3.95 -33.72 -0.92
N ASP A 677 -3.63 -32.42 -1.06
CA ASP A 677 -4.14 -31.57 -2.14
C ASP A 677 -3.04 -31.24 -3.15
N LEU A 678 -3.17 -31.80 -4.35
CA LEU A 678 -2.23 -31.68 -5.47
C LEU A 678 -2.78 -30.86 -6.64
N ARG A 679 -3.94 -30.20 -6.48
CA ARG A 679 -4.60 -29.47 -7.58
C ARG A 679 -3.75 -28.36 -8.19
N ASN A 680 -2.82 -27.81 -7.42
CA ASN A 680 -1.90 -26.75 -7.87
C ASN A 680 -0.55 -27.28 -8.40
N CYS A 681 -0.26 -28.57 -8.28
CA CYS A 681 1.01 -29.20 -8.65
C CYS A 681 0.96 -29.77 -10.08
N LEU A 682 0.76 -28.90 -11.08
CA LEU A 682 0.44 -29.26 -12.47
C LEU A 682 1.50 -30.10 -13.23
N ASN A 683 2.67 -30.34 -12.64
CA ASN A 683 3.78 -31.08 -13.24
C ASN A 683 4.08 -32.40 -12.52
N ILE A 684 3.22 -32.83 -11.59
CA ILE A 684 3.46 -34.01 -10.78
C ILE A 684 3.53 -35.28 -11.65
N LYS A 685 4.58 -36.08 -11.43
CA LYS A 685 4.85 -37.35 -12.12
C LYS A 685 4.87 -38.53 -11.16
N SER A 686 5.31 -38.31 -9.93
CA SER A 686 5.45 -39.36 -8.92
C SER A 686 4.92 -38.92 -7.56
N VAL A 687 4.03 -39.71 -6.98
CA VAL A 687 3.44 -39.49 -5.65
C VAL A 687 3.60 -40.75 -4.81
N THR A 688 4.36 -40.63 -3.72
CA THR A 688 4.53 -41.67 -2.70
C THR A 688 3.95 -41.16 -1.38
N ALA A 689 2.82 -41.72 -0.96
CA ALA A 689 2.09 -41.32 0.25
C ALA A 689 1.60 -42.52 1.08
N ASN A 690 2.26 -43.68 0.96
CA ASN A 690 1.91 -44.87 1.73
C ASN A 690 2.08 -44.67 3.25
N CYS A 691 1.37 -45.49 4.04
CA CYS A 691 1.42 -45.48 5.50
C CYS A 691 1.03 -44.13 6.13
N ASN A 692 0.04 -43.44 5.57
CA ASN A 692 -0.59 -42.21 6.13
C ASN A 692 -2.02 -42.51 6.63
N GLN A 693 -2.85 -41.48 6.85
CA GLN A 693 -4.27 -41.63 7.20
C GLN A 693 -5.16 -41.00 6.11
N LEU A 694 -4.68 -41.01 4.86
CA LEU A 694 -5.38 -40.35 3.76
C LEU A 694 -6.70 -41.04 3.48
N ASN A 695 -7.78 -40.27 3.46
CA ASN A 695 -9.10 -40.71 2.99
C ASN A 695 -9.52 -40.03 1.68
N GLU A 696 -8.78 -39.01 1.25
CA GLU A 696 -9.03 -38.23 0.05
C GLU A 696 -7.70 -37.77 -0.59
N LEU A 697 -7.63 -37.86 -1.92
CA LEU A 697 -6.56 -37.30 -2.74
C LEU A 697 -7.18 -36.33 -3.75
N LYS A 698 -6.81 -35.04 -3.68
CA LYS A 698 -7.34 -34.01 -4.60
C LYS A 698 -6.37 -33.78 -5.73
N LEU A 699 -6.78 -34.12 -6.95
CA LEU A 699 -6.05 -33.91 -8.20
C LEU A 699 -6.88 -33.01 -9.13
N LEU A 700 -6.22 -32.34 -10.07
CA LEU A 700 -6.86 -31.58 -11.15
C LEU A 700 -6.73 -32.38 -12.46
N ASP A 701 -7.66 -32.21 -13.40
CA ASP A 701 -7.67 -33.02 -14.63
C ASP A 701 -6.38 -32.91 -15.46
N LEU A 702 -5.66 -31.78 -15.36
CA LEU A 702 -4.36 -31.57 -16.02
C LEU A 702 -3.21 -32.40 -15.42
N ASN A 703 -3.34 -32.87 -14.18
CA ASN A 703 -2.35 -33.78 -13.56
C ASN A 703 -2.34 -35.16 -14.25
N ASN A 704 -3.47 -35.53 -14.86
CA ASN A 704 -3.73 -36.85 -15.44
C ASN A 704 -2.81 -37.19 -16.62
N GLU A 705 -2.30 -36.17 -17.32
CA GLU A 705 -1.40 -36.35 -18.46
C GLU A 705 0.04 -36.65 -18.06
N LYS A 706 0.44 -36.45 -16.80
CA LYS A 706 1.85 -36.55 -16.38
C LYS A 706 2.12 -37.54 -15.26
N LEU A 707 1.11 -37.92 -14.48
CA LEU A 707 1.30 -38.84 -13.36
C LEU A 707 1.62 -40.25 -13.87
N GLU A 708 2.80 -40.76 -13.51
CA GLU A 708 3.31 -42.07 -13.92
C GLU A 708 3.38 -43.06 -12.75
N TYR A 709 3.55 -42.58 -11.52
CA TYR A 709 3.70 -43.42 -10.32
C TYR A 709 2.82 -42.91 -9.17
N LEU A 710 1.98 -43.80 -8.62
CA LEU A 710 1.11 -43.49 -7.49
C LEU A 710 1.12 -44.63 -6.45
N ASN A 711 1.64 -44.31 -5.27
CA ASN A 711 1.69 -45.23 -4.14
C ASN A 711 0.91 -44.68 -2.93
N LEU A 712 -0.21 -45.34 -2.63
CA LEU A 712 -1.17 -45.02 -1.58
C LEU A 712 -1.38 -46.18 -0.60
N LEU A 713 -0.48 -47.18 -0.57
CA LEU A 713 -0.61 -48.35 0.31
C LEU A 713 -0.85 -47.97 1.78
N ASP A 714 -1.64 -48.76 2.50
CA ASP A 714 -1.84 -48.65 3.96
C ASP A 714 -2.34 -47.26 4.43
N ASN A 715 -3.33 -46.68 3.75
CA ASN A 715 -4.00 -45.42 4.11
C ASN A 715 -5.38 -45.67 4.75
N SER A 716 -6.37 -44.81 4.51
CA SER A 716 -7.72 -44.90 5.07
C SER A 716 -8.80 -44.56 4.03
N PHE A 717 -8.55 -44.87 2.76
CA PHE A 717 -9.53 -44.68 1.68
C PHE A 717 -10.70 -45.65 1.83
N SER A 718 -11.93 -45.20 1.53
CA SER A 718 -13.13 -46.04 1.55
C SER A 718 -14.01 -45.69 0.35
N GLN A 719 -13.66 -46.23 -0.82
CA GLN A 719 -14.29 -45.90 -2.10
C GLN A 719 -13.99 -46.98 -3.16
N ASN A 720 -14.64 -46.89 -4.33
CA ASN A 720 -14.30 -47.71 -5.50
C ASN A 720 -13.11 -47.12 -6.29
N LEU A 721 -12.75 -47.73 -7.42
CA LEU A 721 -11.57 -47.35 -8.22
C LEU A 721 -11.82 -46.26 -9.26
N ASN A 722 -13.01 -45.65 -9.30
CA ASN A 722 -13.38 -44.66 -10.33
C ASN A 722 -12.44 -43.43 -10.34
N CYS A 723 -11.85 -43.10 -9.19
CA CYS A 723 -10.92 -41.98 -9.07
C CYS A 723 -9.58 -42.20 -9.80
N PHE A 724 -9.30 -43.40 -10.32
CA PHE A 724 -8.04 -43.68 -11.02
C PHE A 724 -8.20 -43.81 -12.53
N GLY A 725 -9.41 -44.05 -13.04
CA GLY A 725 -9.65 -44.35 -14.46
C GLY A 725 -9.32 -43.22 -15.44
N HIS A 726 -9.10 -42.00 -14.95
CA HIS A 726 -8.65 -40.88 -15.79
C HIS A 726 -7.13 -40.76 -15.90
N LEU A 727 -6.35 -41.53 -15.12
CA LEU A 727 -4.89 -41.42 -15.03
C LEU A 727 -4.15 -42.24 -16.10
N VAL A 728 -4.49 -42.04 -17.38
CA VAL A 728 -4.08 -42.90 -18.51
C VAL A 728 -2.58 -43.09 -18.72
N ASN A 729 -1.73 -42.25 -18.12
CA ASN A 729 -0.27 -42.35 -18.20
C ASN A 729 0.38 -43.10 -17.01
N LEU A 730 -0.43 -43.58 -16.08
CA LEU A 730 0.05 -44.28 -14.89
C LEU A 730 0.68 -45.63 -15.27
N LYS A 731 1.90 -45.85 -14.79
CA LYS A 731 2.67 -47.09 -14.94
C LYS A 731 2.64 -47.95 -13.70
N GLU A 732 2.54 -47.34 -12.52
CA GLU A 732 2.46 -48.06 -11.26
C GLU A 732 1.36 -47.51 -10.36
N LEU A 733 0.48 -48.40 -9.89
CA LEU A 733 -0.61 -48.10 -8.96
C LEU A 733 -0.55 -49.05 -7.76
N LEU A 734 -0.25 -48.52 -6.59
CA LEU A 734 -0.13 -49.30 -5.36
C LEU A 734 -1.17 -48.81 -4.34
N ILE A 735 -2.27 -49.54 -4.15
CA ILE A 735 -3.43 -49.09 -3.36
C ILE A 735 -3.92 -50.11 -2.31
N GLY A 736 -3.40 -51.33 -2.34
CA GLY A 736 -3.69 -52.37 -1.36
C GLY A 736 -3.15 -52.08 0.05
N ASN A 737 -3.15 -53.13 0.87
CA ASN A 737 -2.68 -53.12 2.25
C ASN A 737 -1.63 -54.20 2.44
N ILE A 738 -0.48 -53.84 3.00
CA ILE A 738 0.64 -54.73 3.26
C ILE A 738 1.04 -54.75 4.74
N ASP A 739 0.65 -53.73 5.51
CA ASP A 739 0.97 -53.62 6.94
C ASP A 739 -0.11 -54.28 7.81
N GLY A 740 0.20 -55.48 8.32
CA GLY A 740 -0.69 -56.26 9.17
C GLY A 740 -1.04 -55.58 10.51
N ASP A 741 -0.12 -54.81 11.10
CA ASP A 741 -0.36 -54.14 12.38
C ASP A 741 -1.35 -52.99 12.20
N ARG A 742 -1.25 -52.28 11.08
CA ARG A 742 -2.18 -51.20 10.72
C ARG A 742 -3.57 -51.73 10.39
N ILE A 743 -3.67 -52.86 9.69
CA ILE A 743 -4.96 -53.54 9.45
C ILE A 743 -5.65 -53.88 10.79
N GLN A 744 -4.91 -54.44 11.75
CA GLN A 744 -5.45 -54.75 13.09
C GLN A 744 -5.91 -53.50 13.86
N GLN A 745 -5.27 -52.35 13.62
CA GLN A 745 -5.69 -51.05 14.19
C GLN A 745 -6.87 -50.41 13.44
N GLY A 746 -7.40 -51.03 12.38
CA GLY A 746 -8.45 -50.47 11.54
C GLY A 746 -7.98 -49.34 10.62
N LYS A 747 -6.67 -49.19 10.38
CA LYS A 747 -6.06 -48.13 9.57
C LYS A 747 -5.54 -48.68 8.23
N TYR A 748 -6.46 -49.03 7.34
CA TYR A 748 -6.15 -49.62 6.04
C TYR A 748 -7.11 -49.11 4.96
N ASN A 749 -6.73 -49.25 3.70
CA ASN A 749 -7.55 -48.90 2.55
C ASN A 749 -8.67 -49.93 2.34
N GLN A 750 -9.89 -49.45 2.25
CA GLN A 750 -11.11 -50.18 1.95
C GLN A 750 -11.56 -49.89 0.52
N PHE A 751 -10.71 -50.21 -0.46
CA PHE A 751 -11.13 -50.21 -1.86
C PHE A 751 -12.03 -51.42 -2.14
N TYR A 752 -13.15 -51.18 -2.84
CA TYR A 752 -14.16 -52.20 -3.14
C TYR A 752 -14.66 -52.14 -4.59
N GLY A 753 -15.30 -53.22 -5.04
CA GLY A 753 -15.91 -53.32 -6.37
C GLY A 753 -15.04 -54.11 -7.35
N SER A 754 -15.07 -53.74 -8.64
CA SER A 754 -14.33 -54.39 -9.71
C SER A 754 -13.10 -53.58 -10.16
N LEU A 755 -12.23 -54.21 -10.93
CA LEU A 755 -11.10 -53.58 -11.63
C LEU A 755 -11.49 -52.87 -12.94
N GLU A 756 -12.77 -52.93 -13.34
CA GLU A 756 -13.32 -52.24 -14.53
C GLU A 756 -12.90 -50.77 -14.66
N PRO A 757 -12.86 -49.95 -13.59
CA PRO A 757 -12.45 -48.55 -13.72
C PRO A 757 -11.00 -48.34 -14.17
N LEU A 758 -10.18 -49.39 -14.18
CA LEU A 758 -8.78 -49.33 -14.63
C LEU A 758 -8.59 -49.71 -16.11
N GLU A 759 -9.67 -50.02 -16.85
CA GLU A 759 -9.61 -50.46 -18.26
C GLU A 759 -8.85 -49.48 -19.17
N SER A 760 -8.99 -48.19 -18.92
CA SER A 760 -8.33 -47.11 -19.67
C SER A 760 -6.82 -47.00 -19.40
N LEU A 761 -6.29 -47.67 -18.38
CA LEU A 761 -4.89 -47.56 -17.94
C LEU A 761 -3.96 -48.50 -18.71
N ILE A 762 -3.89 -48.30 -20.03
CA ILE A 762 -3.15 -49.17 -20.96
C ILE A 762 -1.62 -49.20 -20.76
N LYS A 763 -1.06 -48.30 -19.95
CA LYS A 763 0.37 -48.22 -19.63
C LYS A 763 0.71 -48.82 -18.26
N LEU A 764 -0.28 -49.32 -17.53
CA LEU A 764 -0.09 -49.81 -16.17
C LEU A 764 0.71 -51.11 -16.18
N GLU A 765 1.94 -51.05 -15.69
CA GLU A 765 2.86 -52.20 -15.63
C GLU A 765 2.85 -52.89 -14.25
N SER A 766 2.50 -52.16 -13.19
CA SER A 766 2.51 -52.65 -11.81
C SER A 766 1.23 -52.25 -11.07
N LEU A 767 0.54 -53.23 -10.49
CA LEU A 767 -0.68 -53.02 -9.72
C LEU A 767 -0.63 -53.81 -8.41
N SER A 768 -0.88 -53.13 -7.29
CA SER A 768 -1.01 -53.75 -5.96
C SER A 768 -2.34 -53.42 -5.31
N ILE A 769 -3.15 -54.46 -5.12
CA ILE A 769 -4.50 -54.42 -4.53
C ILE A 769 -4.67 -55.40 -3.37
N GLY A 770 -3.56 -55.94 -2.85
CA GLY A 770 -3.57 -56.95 -1.79
C GLY A 770 -4.40 -56.52 -0.57
N ASN A 771 -5.02 -57.50 0.09
CA ASN A 771 -5.83 -57.33 1.30
C ASN A 771 -6.96 -56.27 1.16
N SER A 772 -7.54 -56.10 -0.04
CA SER A 772 -8.67 -55.20 -0.32
C SER A 772 -9.98 -55.94 -0.59
N ASP A 773 -11.10 -55.20 -0.68
CA ASP A 773 -12.43 -55.74 -0.97
C ASP A 773 -12.81 -55.66 -2.46
N ILE A 774 -11.81 -55.58 -3.34
CA ILE A 774 -11.98 -55.69 -4.80
C ILE A 774 -12.19 -57.16 -5.15
N ASP A 775 -13.25 -57.49 -5.88
CA ASP A 775 -13.72 -58.88 -6.00
C ASP A 775 -13.85 -59.43 -7.43
N SER A 776 -13.64 -58.60 -8.46
CA SER A 776 -13.86 -58.97 -9.86
C SER A 776 -13.12 -58.07 -10.86
N GLY A 777 -13.14 -58.45 -12.15
CA GLY A 777 -12.73 -57.57 -13.26
C GLY A 777 -11.31 -57.77 -13.79
N LEU A 778 -10.68 -58.95 -13.63
CA LEU A 778 -9.36 -59.20 -14.21
C LEU A 778 -9.32 -58.99 -15.72
N GLU A 779 -10.43 -59.23 -16.41
CA GLU A 779 -10.59 -59.08 -17.85
C GLU A 779 -10.42 -57.63 -18.35
N PHE A 780 -10.51 -56.65 -17.45
CA PHE A 780 -10.31 -55.23 -17.76
C PHE A 780 -8.87 -54.77 -17.54
N LEU A 781 -7.98 -55.61 -17.00
CA LEU A 781 -6.57 -55.26 -16.86
C LEU A 781 -5.87 -55.32 -18.22
N SER A 782 -5.01 -54.33 -18.47
CA SER A 782 -4.19 -54.30 -19.67
C SER A 782 -3.16 -55.42 -19.70
N ASP A 783 -2.85 -55.94 -20.89
CA ASP A 783 -1.74 -56.88 -21.16
C ASP A 783 -0.35 -56.31 -20.79
N SER A 784 -0.25 -55.01 -20.51
CA SER A 784 0.99 -54.35 -20.07
C SER A 784 1.40 -54.68 -18.63
N ILE A 785 0.49 -55.26 -17.82
CA ILE A 785 0.77 -55.64 -16.43
C ILE A 785 1.86 -56.71 -16.37
N LYS A 786 2.99 -56.35 -15.77
CA LYS A 786 4.13 -57.25 -15.49
C LYS A 786 4.11 -57.73 -14.04
N ASN A 787 3.67 -56.87 -13.13
CA ASN A 787 3.67 -57.12 -11.70
C ASN A 787 2.26 -56.93 -11.14
N PHE A 788 1.63 -58.02 -10.67
CA PHE A 788 0.32 -57.96 -10.02
C PHE A 788 0.37 -58.55 -8.62
N ARG A 789 0.03 -57.74 -7.61
CA ARG A 789 0.03 -58.15 -6.19
C ARG A 789 -1.39 -58.10 -5.62
N CYS A 790 -2.00 -59.27 -5.42
CA CYS A 790 -3.39 -59.42 -4.96
C CYS A 790 -3.57 -60.38 -3.77
N LEU A 791 -2.51 -60.63 -2.99
CA LEU A 791 -2.56 -61.54 -1.82
C LEU A 791 -3.59 -61.09 -0.77
N ALA A 792 -4.23 -62.06 -0.12
CA ALA A 792 -5.18 -61.88 0.99
C ALA A 792 -4.66 -62.51 2.31
N ASP A 793 -3.35 -62.45 2.53
CA ASP A 793 -2.65 -63.13 3.62
C ASP A 793 -2.78 -62.43 4.99
N ARG A 794 -2.96 -61.10 5.00
CA ARG A 794 -3.06 -60.30 6.22
C ARG A 794 -4.50 -59.98 6.64
N ARG A 795 -5.44 -60.10 5.69
CA ARG A 795 -6.87 -59.91 5.91
C ARG A 795 -7.65 -61.08 5.29
N PRO A 796 -7.86 -62.19 6.04
CA PRO A 796 -8.47 -63.41 5.50
C PRO A 796 -9.88 -63.22 4.93
N GLU A 797 -10.62 -62.23 5.41
CA GLU A 797 -11.97 -61.86 4.94
C GLU A 797 -11.97 -60.95 3.70
N ALA A 798 -10.80 -60.51 3.23
CA ALA A 798 -10.68 -59.63 2.07
C ALA A 798 -11.18 -60.31 0.79
N LYS A 799 -12.06 -59.63 0.05
CA LYS A 799 -12.66 -60.21 -1.16
C LYS A 799 -11.69 -60.41 -2.33
N VAL A 800 -10.54 -59.73 -2.32
CA VAL A 800 -9.47 -59.92 -3.33
C VAL A 800 -8.99 -61.36 -3.42
N LYS A 801 -9.28 -62.18 -2.40
CA LYS A 801 -9.07 -63.62 -2.44
C LYS A 801 -9.73 -64.30 -3.66
N ILE A 802 -10.88 -63.83 -4.12
CA ILE A 802 -11.55 -64.35 -5.32
C ILE A 802 -10.67 -64.19 -6.56
N ILE A 803 -10.06 -63.00 -6.71
CA ILE A 803 -9.13 -62.69 -7.80
C ILE A 803 -7.85 -63.52 -7.67
N TYR A 804 -7.34 -63.69 -6.45
CA TYR A 804 -6.17 -64.51 -6.18
C TYR A 804 -6.39 -66.00 -6.55
N GLU A 805 -7.52 -66.58 -6.13
CA GLU A 805 -7.89 -67.98 -6.43
C GLU A 805 -8.05 -68.22 -7.95
N GLN A 806 -8.53 -67.22 -8.72
CA GLN A 806 -8.59 -67.29 -10.18
C GLN A 806 -7.20 -67.36 -10.84
N LEU A 807 -6.21 -66.69 -10.23
CA LEU A 807 -4.82 -66.66 -10.71
C LEU A 807 -3.99 -67.85 -10.23
N GLU A 808 -4.41 -68.52 -9.15
CA GLU A 808 -3.72 -69.69 -8.57
C GLU A 808 -3.56 -70.83 -9.59
N VAL A 809 -4.49 -70.97 -10.54
CA VAL A 809 -4.43 -71.94 -11.65
C VAL A 809 -3.22 -71.71 -12.58
N TYR A 810 -2.65 -70.50 -12.58
CA TYR A 810 -1.50 -70.11 -13.39
C TYR A 810 -0.18 -70.08 -12.60
N THR A 811 -0.21 -70.42 -11.31
CA THR A 811 1.00 -70.47 -10.48
C THR A 811 1.66 -71.85 -10.55
N LEU A 812 2.88 -71.92 -11.12
CA LEU A 812 3.69 -73.14 -11.24
C LEU A 812 3.96 -73.76 -9.85
N GLY A 813 3.80 -75.08 -9.75
CA GLY A 813 3.96 -75.83 -8.51
C GLY A 813 5.41 -75.86 -7.98
N PRO A 814 5.60 -76.24 -6.69
CA PRO A 814 6.86 -76.04 -5.95
C PRO A 814 8.09 -76.77 -6.50
N ILE A 815 7.89 -77.79 -7.35
CA ILE A 815 8.97 -78.64 -7.87
C ILE A 815 9.65 -78.00 -9.09
N ASP A 816 8.92 -77.21 -9.89
CA ASP A 816 9.50 -76.51 -11.06
C ASP A 816 10.18 -75.18 -10.66
N ALA A 817 9.73 -74.56 -9.57
CA ALA A 817 10.34 -73.35 -9.01
C ALA A 817 11.76 -73.63 -8.45
N SER A 818 12.00 -74.80 -7.87
CA SER A 818 13.33 -75.15 -7.33
C SER A 818 14.36 -75.38 -8.44
N GLN A 819 13.94 -75.91 -9.60
CA GLN A 819 14.84 -76.14 -10.73
C GLN A 819 15.15 -74.83 -11.47
N ALA A 820 14.14 -73.97 -11.65
CA ALA A 820 14.33 -72.63 -12.21
C ALA A 820 15.19 -71.72 -11.31
N LEU A 821 15.05 -71.84 -9.98
CA LEU A 821 15.90 -71.12 -9.02
C LEU A 821 17.34 -71.64 -9.04
N GLN A 822 17.55 -72.95 -9.22
CA GLN A 822 18.90 -73.53 -9.34
C GLN A 822 19.60 -73.10 -10.64
N ASP A 823 18.86 -73.04 -11.74
CA ASP A 823 19.38 -72.56 -13.03
C ASP A 823 19.63 -71.04 -13.00
N GLN A 824 18.80 -70.26 -12.30
CA GLN A 824 19.04 -68.84 -12.03
C GLN A 824 20.22 -68.60 -11.10
N ILE A 825 20.42 -69.40 -10.05
CA ILE A 825 21.60 -69.31 -9.17
C ILE A 825 22.87 -69.61 -9.97
N THR A 826 22.83 -70.60 -10.87
CA THR A 826 23.99 -70.95 -11.72
C THR A 826 24.26 -69.88 -12.81
N GLN A 827 23.23 -69.15 -13.25
CA GLN A 827 23.34 -67.98 -14.13
C GLN A 827 23.90 -66.75 -13.38
N ILE A 828 23.42 -66.51 -12.16
CA ILE A 828 23.86 -65.44 -11.26
C ILE A 828 25.32 -65.65 -10.83
N GLU A 829 25.75 -66.88 -10.52
CA GLU A 829 27.15 -67.22 -10.22
C GLU A 829 28.10 -67.00 -11.41
N LYS A 830 27.58 -66.99 -12.64
CA LYS A 830 28.33 -66.70 -13.86
C LYS A 830 28.39 -65.19 -14.18
N GLU A 831 27.32 -64.45 -13.85
CA GLU A 831 27.27 -62.98 -13.94
C GLU A 831 28.07 -62.30 -12.82
N LEU A 832 28.18 -62.90 -11.63
CA LEU A 832 29.04 -62.45 -10.52
C LEU A 832 30.55 -62.57 -10.78
N SER A 833 30.98 -63.04 -11.96
CA SER A 833 32.40 -63.03 -12.38
C SER A 833 32.79 -61.87 -13.31
N LEU A 834 31.90 -60.89 -13.52
CA LEU A 834 32.21 -59.62 -14.20
C LEU A 834 32.00 -58.38 -13.31
N ASP A 835 31.85 -58.56 -12.01
CA ASP A 835 31.53 -57.48 -11.05
C ASP A 835 32.74 -57.00 -10.23
N THR A 836 33.94 -57.11 -10.79
CA THR A 836 35.11 -56.39 -10.24
C THR A 836 34.98 -54.88 -10.46
N GLN A 837 34.29 -54.45 -11.52
CA GLN A 837 34.06 -53.01 -11.80
C GLN A 837 32.98 -52.39 -10.91
N PHE A 838 31.94 -53.14 -10.50
CA PHE A 838 30.88 -52.59 -9.66
C PHE A 838 31.31 -52.48 -8.19
N ILE A 839 32.15 -53.40 -7.70
CA ILE A 839 32.76 -53.28 -6.36
C ILE A 839 33.79 -52.12 -6.33
N GLU A 840 34.62 -51.94 -7.37
CA GLU A 840 35.49 -50.76 -7.48
C GLU A 840 34.69 -49.46 -7.55
N LEU A 841 33.57 -49.41 -8.27
CA LEU A 841 32.71 -48.23 -8.35
C LEU A 841 31.99 -47.92 -7.03
N ILE A 842 31.57 -48.93 -6.26
CA ILE A 842 30.99 -48.74 -4.93
C ILE A 842 32.07 -48.28 -3.93
N GLU A 843 33.29 -48.81 -4.00
CA GLU A 843 34.41 -48.33 -3.18
C GLU A 843 34.83 -46.91 -3.56
N GLU A 844 34.83 -46.55 -4.86
CA GLU A 844 35.08 -45.17 -5.33
C GLU A 844 33.95 -44.21 -4.90
N GLU A 845 32.67 -44.59 -4.99
CA GLU A 845 31.55 -43.76 -4.51
C GLU A 845 31.60 -43.55 -2.99
N ASN A 846 31.95 -44.59 -2.22
CA ASN A 846 32.10 -44.48 -0.77
C ASN A 846 33.31 -43.61 -0.37
N ASN A 847 34.42 -43.70 -1.11
CA ASN A 847 35.58 -42.83 -0.90
C ASN A 847 35.25 -41.37 -1.26
N LEU A 848 34.55 -41.11 -2.37
CA LEU A 848 34.09 -39.77 -2.75
C LEU A 848 33.14 -39.18 -1.71
N ASN A 849 32.21 -39.98 -1.19
CA ASN A 849 31.29 -39.55 -0.14
C ASN A 849 32.03 -39.19 1.16
N THR A 850 33.03 -39.97 1.54
CA THR A 850 33.87 -39.68 2.72
C THR A 850 34.69 -38.40 2.52
N GLU A 851 35.27 -38.19 1.34
CA GLU A 851 36.03 -36.97 1.02
C GLU A 851 35.11 -35.73 0.99
N LYS A 852 33.89 -35.88 0.45
CA LYS A 852 32.86 -34.84 0.45
C LYS A 852 32.41 -34.48 1.87
N GLU A 853 32.15 -35.44 2.73
CA GLU A 853 31.79 -35.20 4.13
C GLU A 853 32.90 -34.43 4.87
N ASN A 854 34.17 -34.81 4.68
CA ASN A 854 35.31 -34.09 5.22
C ASN A 854 35.42 -32.65 4.67
N LEU A 855 35.15 -32.43 3.37
CA LEU A 855 35.14 -31.09 2.78
C LEU A 855 34.00 -30.23 3.31
N ILE A 856 32.83 -30.81 3.59
CA ILE A 856 31.68 -30.12 4.19
C ILE A 856 32.01 -29.69 5.63
N GLU A 857 32.56 -30.59 6.44
CA GLU A 857 32.95 -30.28 7.83
C GLU A 857 34.00 -29.17 7.88
N ASN A 858 35.03 -29.25 7.03
CA ASN A 858 36.04 -28.21 6.88
C ASN A 858 35.45 -26.86 6.44
N ASN A 859 34.48 -26.87 5.52
CA ASN A 859 33.81 -25.65 5.05
C ASN A 859 32.98 -25.00 6.17
N ILE A 860 32.27 -25.80 6.98
CA ILE A 860 31.55 -25.31 8.16
C ILE A 860 32.51 -24.66 9.14
N GLN A 861 33.64 -25.32 9.46
CA GLN A 861 34.62 -24.80 10.40
C GLN A 861 35.23 -23.46 9.92
N ILE A 862 35.61 -23.36 8.64
CA ILE A 862 36.16 -22.13 8.06
C ILE A 862 35.11 -21.01 8.04
N LYS A 863 33.84 -21.31 7.75
CA LYS A 863 32.76 -20.32 7.80
C LYS A 863 32.53 -19.80 9.21
N GLU A 864 32.63 -20.64 10.24
CA GLU A 864 32.59 -20.19 11.63
C GLU A 864 33.80 -19.32 11.99
N GLU A 865 35.01 -19.67 11.53
CA GLU A 865 36.21 -18.84 11.74
C GLU A 865 36.08 -17.47 11.07
N ILE A 866 35.61 -17.40 9.83
CA ILE A 866 35.32 -16.14 9.11
C ILE A 866 34.33 -15.30 9.91
N LYS A 867 33.26 -15.90 10.43
CA LYS A 867 32.27 -15.21 11.26
C LYS A 867 32.91 -14.61 12.53
N ARG A 868 33.74 -15.38 13.23
CA ARG A 868 34.47 -14.91 14.42
C ARG A 868 35.46 -13.79 14.09
N LEU A 869 36.16 -13.87 12.96
CA LEU A 869 37.09 -12.83 12.51
C LEU A 869 36.35 -11.54 12.13
N LYS A 870 35.20 -11.62 11.42
CA LYS A 870 34.37 -10.45 11.10
C LYS A 870 33.89 -9.71 12.35
N GLN A 871 33.43 -10.45 13.37
CA GLN A 871 33.05 -9.86 14.66
C GLN A 871 34.22 -9.18 15.38
N LYS A 872 35.44 -9.74 15.27
CA LYS A 872 36.64 -9.08 15.82
C LYS A 872 37.02 -7.81 15.06
N VAL A 873 36.87 -7.78 13.73
CA VAL A 873 37.11 -6.59 12.90
C VAL A 873 36.14 -5.48 13.28
N GLU A 874 34.84 -5.80 13.38
CA GLU A 874 33.80 -4.85 13.79
C GLU A 874 34.13 -4.22 15.15
N LYS A 875 34.38 -5.05 16.17
CA LYS A 875 34.72 -4.57 17.51
C LYS A 875 35.96 -3.66 17.55
N LEU A 876 37.01 -4.01 16.80
CA LEU A 876 38.23 -3.20 16.74
C LEU A 876 38.05 -1.93 15.91
N SER A 877 37.18 -1.95 14.91
CA SER A 877 36.83 -0.76 14.12
C SER A 877 36.08 0.25 14.98
N ASP A 878 35.13 -0.21 15.78
CA ASP A 878 34.39 0.64 16.72
C ASP A 878 35.32 1.25 17.77
N GLU A 879 36.22 0.44 18.34
CA GLU A 879 37.21 0.93 19.31
C GLU A 879 38.17 1.95 18.68
N LEU A 880 38.61 1.73 17.43
CA LEU A 880 39.44 2.68 16.70
C LEU A 880 38.72 4.00 16.45
N GLU A 881 37.44 3.97 16.06
CA GLU A 881 36.63 5.18 15.86
C GLU A 881 36.49 5.98 17.15
N GLU A 882 36.21 5.33 18.28
CA GLU A 882 36.16 5.99 19.58
C GLU A 882 37.49 6.67 19.96
N LYS A 883 38.62 6.01 19.68
CA LYS A 883 39.95 6.59 19.97
C LYS A 883 40.28 7.75 19.03
N GLU A 884 39.92 7.68 17.75
CA GLU A 884 40.13 8.75 16.78
C GLU A 884 39.32 10.00 17.15
N ILE A 885 38.05 9.83 17.57
CA ILE A 885 37.23 10.93 18.08
C ILE A 885 37.90 11.58 19.30
N ALA A 886 38.36 10.76 20.26
CA ALA A 886 39.04 11.25 21.45
C ALA A 886 40.38 11.96 21.13
N TYR A 887 41.06 11.57 20.05
CA TYR A 887 42.26 12.23 19.55
C TYR A 887 41.92 13.59 18.93
N GLN A 888 40.92 13.67 18.05
CA GLN A 888 40.49 14.94 17.43
C GLN A 888 40.02 15.97 18.46
N GLN A 889 39.28 15.54 19.48
CA GLN A 889 38.87 16.42 20.59
C GLN A 889 40.07 17.01 21.35
N THR A 890 41.10 16.19 21.60
CA THR A 890 42.31 16.65 22.31
C THR A 890 43.13 17.59 21.42
N LYS A 891 43.19 17.31 20.12
CA LYS A 891 43.85 18.16 19.13
C LYS A 891 43.18 19.54 19.05
N GLN A 892 41.85 19.59 19.02
CA GLN A 892 41.10 20.83 19.02
C GLN A 892 41.38 21.65 20.29
N GLN A 893 41.35 21.02 21.47
CA GLN A 893 41.67 21.70 22.73
C GLN A 893 43.10 22.26 22.74
N LEU A 894 44.05 21.54 22.14
CA LEU A 894 45.43 22.00 21.98
C LEU A 894 45.50 23.23 21.06
N GLU A 895 44.81 23.22 19.92
CA GLU A 895 44.76 24.35 18.97
C GLU A 895 44.16 25.60 19.62
N GLU A 896 43.04 25.47 20.33
CA GLU A 896 42.40 26.56 21.07
C GLU A 896 43.33 27.18 22.13
N LYS A 897 44.05 26.34 22.88
CA LYS A 897 45.02 26.82 23.88
C LYS A 897 46.26 27.46 23.24
N MET A 898 46.73 26.95 22.11
CA MET A 898 47.84 27.56 21.36
C MET A 898 47.47 28.94 20.81
N GLU A 899 46.25 29.10 20.29
CA GLU A 899 45.74 30.39 19.83
C GLU A 899 45.61 31.39 21.00
N LEU A 900 45.10 30.93 22.14
CA LEU A 900 45.05 31.73 23.36
C LEU A 900 46.46 32.15 23.81
N LEU A 901 47.45 31.26 23.77
CA LEU A 901 48.84 31.58 24.10
C LEU A 901 49.43 32.67 23.20
N ASN A 902 49.11 32.62 21.90
CA ASN A 902 49.56 33.61 20.90
C ASN A 902 48.92 35.00 21.13
N SER A 903 47.72 35.05 21.71
CA SER A 903 47.01 36.30 22.00
C SER A 903 47.50 37.05 23.26
N LEU A 904 48.26 36.39 24.15
CA LEU A 904 48.72 36.98 25.42
C LEU A 904 49.96 37.88 25.26
N THR A 905 49.95 39.06 25.89
CA THR A 905 51.04 40.05 25.87
C THR A 905 52.18 39.72 26.86
N ILE A 906 53.35 40.34 26.71
CA ILE A 906 54.57 40.09 27.52
C ILE A 906 54.34 40.36 29.03
N GLU A 907 53.47 41.31 29.37
CA GLU A 907 53.14 41.66 30.75
C GLU A 907 52.35 40.57 31.51
N GLN A 908 51.78 39.58 30.79
CA GLN A 908 51.02 38.46 31.36
C GLN A 908 51.87 37.19 31.52
N TYR A 909 53.15 37.35 31.85
CA TYR A 909 54.17 36.29 31.87
C TYR A 909 53.75 35.03 32.66
N MET A 910 53.26 35.18 33.89
CA MET A 910 52.87 34.04 34.74
C MET A 910 51.73 33.21 34.14
N LYS A 911 50.79 33.86 33.43
CA LYS A 911 49.66 33.19 32.77
C LYS A 911 50.13 32.48 31.49
N LYS A 912 51.10 33.07 30.80
CA LYS A 912 51.74 32.50 29.60
C LYS A 912 52.57 31.25 29.95
N GLU A 913 53.29 31.27 31.07
CA GLU A 913 54.03 30.11 31.56
C GLU A 913 53.11 28.96 32.00
N GLY A 914 52.03 29.27 32.73
CA GLY A 914 51.02 28.28 33.14
C GLY A 914 50.35 27.60 31.94
N LEU A 915 49.92 28.40 30.96
CA LEU A 915 49.30 27.89 29.73
C LEU A 915 50.29 27.07 28.87
N GLY A 916 51.57 27.45 28.87
CA GLY A 916 52.64 26.68 28.23
C GLY A 916 52.77 25.25 28.80
N LYS A 917 52.74 25.11 30.13
CA LYS A 917 52.76 23.79 30.80
C LYS A 917 51.54 22.94 30.44
N GLU A 918 50.36 23.54 30.36
CA GLU A 918 49.14 22.82 29.96
C GLU A 918 49.19 22.37 28.49
N ILE A 919 49.76 23.18 27.61
CA ILE A 919 49.99 22.83 26.19
C ILE A 919 50.96 21.65 26.08
N ASP A 920 52.04 21.63 26.86
CA ASP A 920 52.99 20.52 26.85
C ASP A 920 52.35 19.22 27.34
N VAL A 921 51.50 19.27 28.38
CA VAL A 921 50.70 18.11 28.83
C VAL A 921 49.76 17.61 27.73
N LEU A 922 49.05 18.51 27.04
CA LEU A 922 48.15 18.12 25.95
C LEU A 922 48.89 17.52 24.75
N LYS A 923 50.11 18.01 24.44
CA LYS A 923 50.96 17.40 23.39
C LYS A 923 51.38 15.98 23.77
N ASP A 924 51.79 15.76 25.02
CA ASP A 924 52.14 14.43 25.52
C ASP A 924 50.93 13.47 25.49
N GLU A 925 49.74 13.95 25.84
CA GLU A 925 48.50 13.17 25.74
C GLU A 925 48.13 12.85 24.29
N LEU A 926 48.28 13.80 23.38
CA LEU A 926 48.01 13.63 21.96
C LEU A 926 48.93 12.56 21.36
N GLU A 927 50.22 12.59 21.69
CA GLU A 927 51.20 11.59 21.25
C GLU A 927 50.88 10.19 21.79
N LYS A 928 50.45 10.08 23.05
CA LYS A 928 49.99 8.78 23.61
C LYS A 928 48.76 8.24 22.88
N LYS A 929 47.78 9.09 22.59
CA LYS A 929 46.56 8.70 21.85
C LYS A 929 46.88 8.26 20.42
N LYS A 930 47.77 8.98 19.74
CA LYS A 930 48.27 8.63 18.41
C LYS A 930 48.93 7.25 18.39
N ASN A 931 49.79 6.96 19.36
CA ASN A 931 50.43 5.64 19.48
C ASN A 931 49.39 4.50 19.69
N ILE A 932 48.30 4.76 20.41
CA ILE A 932 47.21 3.77 20.58
C ILE A 932 46.47 3.53 19.27
N ILE A 933 46.15 4.60 18.52
CA ILE A 933 45.52 4.52 17.20
C ILE A 933 46.40 3.71 16.24
N GLU A 934 47.70 4.02 16.15
CA GLU A 934 48.65 3.28 15.30
C GLU A 934 48.73 1.78 15.66
N GLN A 935 48.64 1.44 16.95
CA GLN A 935 48.59 0.05 17.41
C GLN A 935 47.29 -0.67 16.98
N LEU A 936 46.15 0.00 17.14
CA LEU A 936 44.84 -0.55 16.74
C LEU A 936 44.75 -0.73 15.21
N GLU A 937 45.23 0.23 14.43
CA GLU A 937 45.31 0.13 12.97
C GLU A 937 46.17 -1.06 12.53
N MET A 938 47.31 -1.28 13.21
CA MET A 938 48.19 -2.42 12.92
C MET A 938 47.52 -3.76 13.25
N GLN A 939 46.76 -3.84 14.35
CA GLN A 939 45.99 -5.04 14.69
C GLN A 939 44.87 -5.30 13.68
N LEU A 940 44.15 -4.25 13.28
CA LEU A 940 43.04 -4.34 12.32
C LEU A 940 43.55 -4.77 10.94
N LYS A 941 44.71 -4.26 10.51
CA LYS A 941 45.39 -4.70 9.28
C LYS A 941 45.77 -6.18 9.33
N LYS A 942 46.28 -6.66 10.48
CA LYS A 942 46.62 -8.08 10.66
C LYS A 942 45.38 -8.98 10.56
N ILE A 943 44.31 -8.65 11.29
CA ILE A 943 43.08 -9.46 11.29
C ILE A 943 42.41 -9.44 9.92
N ASN A 944 42.39 -8.29 9.22
CA ASN A 944 41.87 -8.22 7.85
C ASN A 944 42.68 -9.08 6.87
N SER A 945 44.01 -9.20 7.06
CA SER A 945 44.82 -10.12 6.26
C SER A 945 44.48 -11.59 6.53
N GLU A 946 44.28 -11.96 7.80
CA GLU A 946 43.85 -13.31 8.19
C GLU A 946 42.45 -13.62 7.66
N LEU A 947 41.52 -12.67 7.73
CA LEU A 947 40.18 -12.79 7.19
C LEU A 947 40.20 -13.03 5.68
N LYS A 948 41.02 -12.28 4.94
CA LYS A 948 41.16 -12.45 3.49
C LYS A 948 41.69 -13.83 3.13
N ILE A 949 42.70 -14.32 3.85
CA ILE A 949 43.23 -15.67 3.67
C ILE A 949 42.12 -16.71 3.88
N LYS A 950 41.34 -16.57 4.95
CA LYS A 950 40.23 -17.49 5.24
C LYS A 950 39.09 -17.42 4.22
N GLU A 951 38.77 -16.23 3.72
CA GLU A 951 37.78 -16.08 2.64
C GLU A 951 38.25 -16.73 1.33
N ASP A 952 39.55 -16.64 1.00
CA ASP A 952 40.12 -17.29 -0.18
C ASP A 952 40.26 -18.82 0.00
N GLU A 953 40.58 -19.30 1.21
CA GLU A 953 40.47 -20.72 1.58
C GLU A 953 39.05 -21.24 1.39
N SER A 954 38.03 -20.50 1.87
CA SER A 954 36.62 -20.84 1.70
C SER A 954 36.22 -20.96 0.22
N LYS A 955 36.62 -20.01 -0.63
CA LYS A 955 36.33 -20.07 -2.09
C LYS A 955 37.00 -21.27 -2.76
N THR A 956 38.22 -21.59 -2.34
CA THR A 956 38.95 -22.76 -2.85
C THR A 956 38.25 -24.06 -2.45
N LEU A 957 37.80 -24.16 -1.20
CA LEU A 957 37.01 -25.29 -0.70
C LEU A 957 35.66 -25.42 -1.39
N GLU A 958 34.96 -24.30 -1.65
CA GLU A 958 33.70 -24.32 -2.39
C GLU A 958 33.89 -24.79 -3.83
N SER A 959 34.99 -24.39 -4.47
CA SER A 959 35.34 -24.86 -5.82
C SER A 959 35.67 -26.35 -5.85
N LYS A 960 36.38 -26.86 -4.82
CA LYS A 960 36.65 -28.30 -4.67
C LYS A 960 35.37 -29.08 -4.40
N LEU A 961 34.51 -28.61 -3.49
CA LEU A 961 33.23 -29.24 -3.19
C LEU A 961 32.33 -29.27 -4.42
N HIS A 962 32.30 -28.21 -5.21
CA HIS A 962 31.54 -28.18 -6.46
C HIS A 962 32.07 -29.19 -7.50
N ARG A 963 33.40 -29.36 -7.57
CA ARG A 963 34.02 -30.39 -8.40
C ARG A 963 33.67 -31.79 -7.91
N GLU A 964 33.71 -32.07 -6.61
CA GLU A 964 33.35 -33.38 -6.05
C GLU A 964 31.87 -33.71 -6.26
N ILE A 965 30.98 -32.72 -6.10
CA ILE A 965 29.55 -32.87 -6.43
C ILE A 965 29.37 -33.18 -7.92
N PHE A 966 30.10 -32.48 -8.79
CA PHE A 966 30.05 -32.75 -10.24
C PHE A 966 30.61 -34.13 -10.61
N LEU A 967 31.63 -34.62 -9.89
CA LEU A 967 32.13 -35.98 -10.08
C LEU A 967 31.12 -37.01 -9.59
N GLU A 968 30.50 -36.82 -8.42
CA GLU A 968 29.42 -37.69 -7.92
C GLU A 968 28.25 -37.76 -8.92
N ASP A 969 27.80 -36.61 -9.46
CA ASP A 969 26.74 -36.53 -10.48
C ASP A 969 27.13 -37.17 -11.82
N LYS A 970 28.43 -37.33 -12.10
CA LYS A 970 28.95 -38.01 -13.31
C LYS A 970 29.13 -39.51 -13.09
N TYR A 971 29.44 -39.93 -11.86
CA TYR A 971 29.61 -41.33 -11.47
C TYR A 971 28.27 -42.04 -11.27
N ARG A 972 27.24 -41.32 -10.80
CA ARG A 972 25.84 -41.76 -10.85
C ARG A 972 25.27 -41.67 -12.25
#